data_AF-A0A8S9W5I6-F1
#
_entry.id   AF-A0A8S9W5I6-F1
#
_cell.length_a   1.000
_cell.length_b   1.000
_cell.length_c   1.000
_cell.angle_alpha   90.00
_cell.angle_beta   90.00
_cell.angle_gamma   90.00
#
_symmetry.space_group_name_H-M   'P 1'
#
loop_
_entity.id
_entity.type
_entity.pdbx_description
1 polymer ?
#
loop_
_entity_poly.entity_id
_entity_poly.type
_entity_poly.pdbx_seq_one_letter_code
_entity_poly.pdbx_strand_id
1 'polypeptide(L)'
;MINNDSLLKVDNHWAVLAVGEVERDRGLKVADARLVKQAVGRQMQIDFSETAHDSDLLRRLAMAYEMASIEGLGAVLNPTNTDDKLRQQCVAGAWRAFEIRRLFDLPEQNEVSIFHILHLSALAYCGDRWSDIRRWYNESEQNIPAPSVADVSWDQRLLYKLFECWISLFRKKGWNDLDNIRYTIIGLREDQKTYESGVLNNGSNAGDRAMALRLVALYHWAKSTELLSVYMLQGEPSNIATQLDKHFESGIEAATAAHDAQLEVLLRWLHVASRQMVAGSIWWVARAVNSRVAQFVKNATKHQALFELLPPQRTALQEQGLLDQASTAVVVEMPTSGGKTLLAQFRILQALNQFDADGGWVAYVAPTRALTAQITRRLRRDFEPIGVQVEQLTGAVEIDAFEDDLLSGHDGGRTFDVLVATPEKLQLVIRNKKVSRPLALVVMDEAHNIEDETRGLRIELLLATIKQEYQSSANFLLLMPYVEKAETLARWLAHDVNAGHTISMGTTPWKPNERIVGIFHAEADDSVRAGWRLKYQTLTTTPKTIQLEGEHLVGGVKPLDIPKSKVFDAKNSLQKGFALQTAAMAKIFSERGTSIAVATSKIDSVWTMARKISETVDVLSPIPDEIELVQKFLKTEISPDFELVEMLSRGIGVHHAGLSDEVRALIEWLAEEGKLRVLCTTTTIAQGINFPVSSVFLSSRFVPHGTYSKEMSPREFWNLAGRAGRMGHDSVGVVGLAAGNEPEKIVEYVSKTTGELVSRLVKMLKELEKAGNLNDLSTVIQGEQWDDFRCYVAHLWNEKKNLDAVLADTDQLLRNTYGYGVLSSSQDGKEKADALLDATRKYAIKLADNPGQVELADMTGFSPEGVGKALAGLNQLERKLTAADWTPDSLFGSGNGLADLFGVMLKVPQLKSLTEISGKGTEKRQIADITNAWVSGESIQDIARQFFEGNETEAITDACKAIYRNLVNTGTWGLSALSQMSGVDFDSLPESERRRINALPAMIYHGVKTEEAVLMRMNSAPRSVAENIGREFRVNFGQAADTANVREAREFLKNMDEDDWGRIRPEGSHLSGSDYRNVWGLLSGERR
;
A
#
# COMPACT_ATOMS: atom_id res chain seq x y z
N MET A 1 -20.01 -4.12 13.27
CA MET A 1 -20.04 -2.85 12.46
C MET A 1 -21.44 -2.61 11.86
N ILE A 2 -21.86 -1.37 11.61
CA ILE A 2 -23.15 -1.09 10.93
C ILE A 2 -23.10 -1.42 9.44
N ASN A 3 -24.27 -1.65 8.84
CA ASN A 3 -24.42 -1.86 7.41
C ASN A 3 -25.31 -0.78 6.78
N ASN A 4 -25.33 -0.71 5.44
CA ASN A 4 -26.14 0.26 4.71
C ASN A 4 -27.66 0.11 4.97
N ASP A 5 -28.12 -1.10 5.31
CA ASP A 5 -29.52 -1.36 5.65
C ASP A 5 -29.92 -0.70 6.99
N SER A 6 -29.02 -0.68 7.98
CA SER A 6 -29.24 0.05 9.24
C SER A 6 -29.41 1.56 9.00
N LEU A 7 -28.67 2.15 8.06
CA LEU A 7 -28.82 3.57 7.70
C LEU A 7 -30.17 3.82 7.01
N LEU A 8 -30.59 2.95 6.08
CA LEU A 8 -31.91 3.06 5.45
C LEU A 8 -33.05 2.89 6.45
N LYS A 9 -32.89 2.02 7.45
CA LYS A 9 -33.88 1.85 8.52
C LYS A 9 -34.00 3.09 9.39
N VAL A 10 -32.89 3.73 9.76
CA VAL A 10 -32.95 4.97 10.57
C VAL A 10 -33.54 6.13 9.78
N ASP A 11 -33.36 6.16 8.45
CA ASP A 11 -34.03 7.14 7.57
C ASP A 11 -35.58 7.00 7.57
N ASN A 12 -36.10 5.87 8.04
CA ASN A 12 -37.53 5.58 8.24
C ASN A 12 -38.00 5.69 9.70
N HIS A 13 -37.13 6.16 10.60
CA HIS A 13 -37.50 6.40 11.99
C HIS A 13 -38.57 7.52 12.09
N TRP A 14 -39.52 7.40 13.02
CA TRP A 14 -40.64 8.35 13.14
C TRP A 14 -40.20 9.81 13.26
N ALA A 15 -39.10 10.06 13.99
CA ALA A 15 -38.52 11.39 14.14
C ALA A 15 -38.03 11.97 12.81
N VAL A 16 -37.41 11.14 11.97
CA VAL A 16 -36.86 11.55 10.67
C VAL A 16 -37.99 11.73 9.66
N LEU A 17 -38.98 10.83 9.66
CA LEU A 17 -40.19 10.95 8.84
C LEU A 17 -40.98 12.23 9.16
N ALA A 18 -40.92 12.73 10.40
CA ALA A 18 -41.55 13.98 10.80
C ALA A 18 -40.91 15.23 10.15
N VAL A 19 -39.65 15.16 9.70
CA VAL A 19 -39.01 16.22 8.90
C VAL A 19 -39.52 16.19 7.46
N GLY A 20 -39.88 15.00 6.94
CA GLY A 20 -40.38 14.80 5.58
C GLY A 20 -39.29 14.37 4.60
N GLU A 21 -39.65 13.51 3.65
CA GLU A 21 -38.71 12.86 2.73
C GLU A 21 -37.97 13.85 1.81
N VAL A 22 -38.69 14.81 1.23
CA VAL A 22 -38.11 15.84 0.35
C VAL A 22 -37.13 16.74 1.13
N GLU A 23 -37.50 17.11 2.36
CA GLU A 23 -36.65 17.92 3.24
C GLU A 23 -35.42 17.13 3.70
N ARG A 24 -35.56 15.85 4.06
CA ARG A 24 -34.43 14.97 4.38
C ARG A 24 -33.45 14.88 3.21
N ASP A 25 -33.93 14.58 2.01
CA ASP A 25 -33.08 14.41 0.82
C ASP A 25 -32.38 15.72 0.44
N ARG A 26 -33.09 16.86 0.56
CA ARG A 26 -32.48 18.19 0.42
C ARG A 26 -31.40 18.42 1.47
N GLY A 27 -31.67 18.11 2.74
CA GLY A 27 -30.74 18.25 3.85
C GLY A 27 -29.46 17.44 3.63
N LEU A 28 -29.57 16.19 3.19
CA LEU A 28 -28.41 15.36 2.86
C LEU A 28 -27.58 15.94 1.70
N LYS A 29 -28.24 16.44 0.63
CA LYS A 29 -27.53 17.13 -0.48
C LYS A 29 -26.80 18.38 -0.02
N VAL A 30 -27.41 19.19 0.85
CA VAL A 30 -26.77 20.38 1.43
C VAL A 30 -25.58 19.97 2.30
N ALA A 31 -25.71 18.91 3.10
CA ALA A 31 -24.62 18.42 3.93
C ALA A 31 -23.41 18.00 3.09
N ASP A 32 -23.64 17.24 2.01
CA ASP A 32 -22.59 16.86 1.04
C ASP A 32 -21.94 18.08 0.38
N ALA A 33 -22.74 19.04 -0.10
CA ALA A 33 -22.24 20.26 -0.72
C ALA A 33 -21.40 21.11 0.26
N ARG A 34 -21.84 21.27 1.51
CA ARG A 34 -21.09 21.99 2.55
C ARG A 34 -19.79 21.28 2.90
N LEU A 35 -19.82 19.96 3.05
CA LEU A 35 -18.63 19.16 3.31
C LEU A 35 -17.60 19.34 2.20
N VAL A 36 -18.01 19.17 0.94
CA VAL A 36 -17.10 19.33 -0.20
C VAL A 36 -16.58 20.76 -0.27
N LYS A 37 -17.44 21.77 -0.10
CA LYS A 37 -17.05 23.19 -0.13
C LYS A 37 -16.05 23.55 0.97
N GLN A 38 -16.22 23.04 2.19
CA GLN A 38 -15.26 23.21 3.28
C GLN A 38 -13.93 22.51 2.98
N ALA A 39 -13.98 21.29 2.44
CA ALA A 39 -12.79 20.49 2.15
C ALA A 39 -11.97 21.01 0.95
N VAL A 40 -12.64 21.40 -0.15
CA VAL A 40 -11.98 21.88 -1.38
C VAL A 40 -11.62 23.35 -1.34
N GLY A 41 -12.17 24.12 -0.40
CA GLY A 41 -11.87 25.53 -0.20
C GLY A 41 -11.98 26.38 -1.46
N ARG A 42 -10.97 27.23 -1.69
CA ARG A 42 -10.91 28.17 -2.83
C ARG A 42 -10.50 27.51 -4.15
N GLN A 43 -10.04 26.26 -4.12
CA GLN A 43 -9.53 25.57 -5.30
C GLN A 43 -10.64 25.22 -6.29
N MET A 44 -11.88 25.08 -5.80
CA MET A 44 -13.03 24.79 -6.65
C MET A 44 -14.28 25.53 -6.15
N GLN A 45 -14.87 26.35 -7.02
CA GLN A 45 -16.13 27.03 -6.76
C GLN A 45 -17.28 26.09 -7.09
N ILE A 46 -17.94 25.59 -6.04
CA ILE A 46 -19.10 24.70 -6.15
C ILE A 46 -20.32 25.48 -6.64
N ASP A 47 -20.90 25.00 -7.74
CA ASP A 47 -22.16 25.49 -8.32
C ASP A 47 -23.35 24.85 -7.59
N PHE A 48 -23.59 25.27 -6.36
CA PHE A 48 -24.69 24.79 -5.54
C PHE A 48 -25.38 25.96 -4.84
N SER A 49 -26.71 26.05 -4.99
CA SER A 49 -27.52 27.10 -4.38
C SER A 49 -27.99 26.68 -2.99
N GLU A 50 -27.49 27.37 -1.96
CA GLU A 50 -27.99 27.27 -0.58
C GLU A 50 -29.01 28.37 -0.31
N THR A 51 -30.02 28.04 0.50
CA THR A 51 -31.07 28.96 0.97
C THR A 51 -30.90 29.20 2.47
N ALA A 52 -31.49 30.29 2.99
CA ALA A 52 -31.48 30.58 4.42
C ALA A 52 -32.17 29.48 5.26
N HIS A 53 -33.08 28.70 4.64
CA HIS A 53 -33.81 27.62 5.29
C HIS A 53 -32.96 26.35 5.49
N ASP A 54 -31.94 26.14 4.66
CA ASP A 54 -31.15 24.92 4.66
C ASP A 54 -30.39 24.74 6.00
N SER A 55 -29.92 25.82 6.63
CA SER A 55 -29.26 25.74 7.95
C SER A 55 -30.20 25.27 9.06
N ASP A 56 -31.45 25.71 9.04
CA ASP A 56 -32.46 25.28 10.01
C ASP A 56 -32.89 23.83 9.76
N LEU A 57 -33.07 23.47 8.48
CA LEU A 57 -33.34 22.11 8.05
C LEU A 57 -32.26 21.13 8.55
N LEU A 58 -30.98 21.46 8.38
CA LEU A 58 -29.89 20.61 8.89
C LEU A 58 -29.95 20.43 10.42
N ARG A 59 -30.32 21.46 11.18
CA ARG A 59 -30.48 21.35 12.64
C ARG A 59 -31.64 20.43 13.00
N ARG A 60 -32.81 20.60 12.38
CA ARG A 60 -33.98 19.73 12.58
C ARG A 60 -33.65 18.28 12.24
N LEU A 61 -32.97 18.06 11.12
CA LEU A 61 -32.58 16.74 10.65
C LEU A 61 -31.56 16.06 11.57
N ALA A 62 -30.52 16.78 12.00
CA ALA A 62 -29.54 16.28 12.95
C ALA A 62 -30.19 15.87 14.28
N MET A 63 -31.13 16.68 14.79
CA MET A 63 -31.88 16.37 16.00
C MET A 63 -32.76 15.13 15.82
N ALA A 64 -33.41 14.97 14.66
CA ALA A 64 -34.25 13.80 14.39
C ALA A 64 -33.44 12.48 14.38
N TYR A 65 -32.27 12.49 13.76
CA TYR A 65 -31.37 11.34 13.77
C TYR A 65 -30.77 11.06 15.15
N GLU A 66 -30.43 12.11 15.89
CA GLU A 66 -29.95 11.96 17.27
C GLU A 66 -31.03 11.40 18.19
N MET A 67 -32.30 11.80 18.02
CA MET A 67 -33.41 11.23 18.80
C MET A 67 -33.58 9.74 18.55
N ALA A 68 -33.47 9.30 17.30
CA ALA A 68 -33.42 7.87 16.97
C ALA A 68 -32.26 7.16 17.68
N SER A 69 -31.13 7.85 17.83
CA SER A 69 -29.96 7.31 18.53
C SER A 69 -30.18 7.18 20.05
N ILE A 70 -30.74 8.23 20.67
CA ILE A 70 -31.00 8.30 22.11
C ILE A 70 -31.91 7.16 22.58
N GLU A 71 -32.95 6.81 21.81
CA GLU A 71 -33.86 5.70 22.11
C GLU A 71 -33.12 4.35 22.29
N GLY A 72 -31.98 4.16 21.62
CA GLY A 72 -31.19 2.93 21.67
C GLY A 72 -29.98 2.97 22.61
N LEU A 73 -29.69 4.10 23.30
CA LEU A 73 -28.52 4.24 24.18
C LEU A 73 -28.45 3.17 25.26
N GLY A 74 -29.58 2.89 25.92
CA GLY A 74 -29.67 1.86 26.96
C GLY A 74 -29.38 0.45 26.43
N ALA A 75 -29.74 0.17 25.16
CA ALA A 75 -29.46 -1.12 24.53
C ALA A 75 -27.96 -1.30 24.23
N VAL A 76 -27.24 -0.23 23.90
CA VAL A 76 -25.79 -0.26 23.66
C VAL A 76 -24.99 -0.44 24.95
N LEU A 77 -25.39 0.23 26.03
CA LEU A 77 -24.70 0.17 27.31
C LEU A 77 -24.97 -1.13 28.07
N ASN A 78 -26.18 -1.70 27.96
CA ASN A 78 -26.54 -2.92 28.68
C ASN A 78 -26.17 -4.18 27.87
N PRO A 79 -25.17 -4.98 28.31
CA PRO A 79 -24.73 -6.16 27.57
C PRO A 79 -25.81 -7.25 27.50
N THR A 80 -26.72 -7.35 28.48
CA THR A 80 -27.77 -8.38 28.52
C THR A 80 -29.00 -8.03 27.69
N ASN A 81 -29.07 -6.82 27.15
CA ASN A 81 -30.16 -6.44 26.27
C ASN A 81 -29.98 -7.13 24.90
N THR A 82 -30.95 -7.96 24.52
CA THR A 82 -30.93 -8.71 23.26
C THR A 82 -31.55 -7.95 22.09
N ASP A 83 -31.99 -6.70 22.28
CA ASP A 83 -32.57 -5.87 21.22
C ASP A 83 -31.49 -5.32 20.29
N ASP A 84 -31.04 -6.16 19.37
CA ASP A 84 -30.07 -5.81 18.35
C ASP A 84 -30.58 -4.72 17.40
N LYS A 85 -31.90 -4.60 17.22
CA LYS A 85 -32.50 -3.57 16.36
C LYS A 85 -32.29 -2.19 16.97
N LEU A 86 -32.56 -2.03 18.26
CA LEU A 86 -32.31 -0.77 18.97
C LEU A 86 -30.82 -0.42 19.04
N ARG A 87 -29.93 -1.41 19.17
CA ARG A 87 -28.47 -1.17 19.09
C ARG A 87 -28.06 -0.65 17.72
N GLN A 88 -28.53 -1.28 16.64
CA GLN A 88 -28.25 -0.83 15.27
C GLN A 88 -28.84 0.55 14.99
N GLN A 89 -30.06 0.84 15.46
CA GLN A 89 -30.70 2.15 15.38
C GLN A 89 -29.87 3.21 16.11
N CYS A 90 -29.37 2.89 17.31
CA CYS A 90 -28.49 3.78 18.08
C CYS A 90 -27.28 4.22 17.27
N VAL A 91 -26.51 3.25 16.76
CA VAL A 91 -25.28 3.51 16.02
C VAL A 91 -25.57 4.21 14.68
N ALA A 92 -26.62 3.81 13.97
CA ALA A 92 -27.02 4.43 12.70
C ALA A 92 -27.52 5.89 12.87
N GLY A 93 -28.28 6.17 13.93
CA GLY A 93 -28.70 7.52 14.27
C GLY A 93 -27.52 8.42 14.62
N ALA A 94 -26.58 7.92 15.43
CA ALA A 94 -25.34 8.64 15.76
C ALA A 94 -24.48 8.90 14.53
N TRP A 95 -24.40 7.94 13.60
CA TRP A 95 -23.71 8.09 12.31
C TRP A 95 -24.23 9.29 11.51
N ARG A 96 -25.56 9.36 11.31
CA ARG A 96 -26.22 10.44 10.55
C ARG A 96 -26.19 11.77 11.29
N ALA A 97 -26.37 11.76 12.62
CA ALA A 97 -26.29 12.97 13.43
C ALA A 97 -24.88 13.59 13.37
N PHE A 98 -23.82 12.78 13.51
CA PHE A 98 -22.44 13.25 13.39
C PHE A 98 -22.13 13.81 11.99
N GLU A 99 -22.61 13.16 10.93
CA GLU A 99 -22.42 13.58 9.53
C GLU A 99 -22.88 15.02 9.28
N ILE A 100 -23.99 15.41 9.89
CA ILE A 100 -24.57 16.74 9.77
C ILE A 100 -23.95 17.71 10.79
N ARG A 101 -23.85 17.30 12.06
CA ARG A 101 -23.40 18.20 13.16
C ARG A 101 -21.97 18.71 12.98
N ARG A 102 -21.09 17.94 12.34
CA ARG A 102 -19.70 18.36 12.09
C ARG A 102 -19.58 19.61 11.19
N LEU A 103 -20.66 19.96 10.48
CA LEU A 103 -20.71 21.09 9.56
C LEU A 103 -21.17 22.40 10.23
N PHE A 104 -21.52 22.37 11.51
CA PHE A 104 -21.97 23.54 12.26
C PHE A 104 -20.79 24.36 12.76
N ASP A 105 -20.96 25.67 12.79
CA ASP A 105 -19.99 26.60 13.38
C ASP A 105 -19.84 26.35 14.88
N LEU A 106 -18.61 26.51 15.38
CA LEU A 106 -18.34 26.41 16.80
C LEU A 106 -18.94 27.60 17.56
N PRO A 107 -19.64 27.37 18.69
CA PRO A 107 -20.14 28.46 19.54
C PRO A 107 -19.02 29.35 20.07
N GLU A 108 -19.27 30.66 20.20
CA GLU A 108 -18.30 31.62 20.74
C GLU A 108 -18.07 31.49 22.26
N GLN A 109 -19.08 31.02 23.01
CA GLN A 109 -18.97 30.84 24.45
C GLN A 109 -18.21 29.56 24.79
N ASN A 110 -17.14 29.68 25.60
CA ASN A 110 -16.24 28.57 25.96
C ASN A 110 -16.98 27.31 26.43
N GLU A 111 -17.88 27.42 27.41
CA GLU A 111 -18.59 26.25 27.95
C GLU A 111 -19.47 25.58 26.88
N VAL A 112 -20.26 26.35 26.13
CA VAL A 112 -21.12 25.83 25.06
C VAL A 112 -20.29 25.16 23.96
N SER A 113 -19.13 25.73 23.62
CA SER A 113 -18.19 25.18 22.65
C SER A 113 -17.58 23.86 23.12
N ILE A 114 -17.17 23.78 24.40
CA ILE A 114 -16.67 22.55 25.03
C ILE A 114 -17.71 21.43 24.95
N PHE A 115 -18.95 21.70 25.38
CA PHE A 115 -20.03 20.72 25.31
C PHE A 115 -20.32 20.29 23.87
N HIS A 116 -20.32 21.23 22.92
CA HIS A 116 -20.51 20.92 21.50
C HIS A 116 -19.44 19.97 20.96
N ILE A 117 -18.16 20.23 21.24
CA ILE A 117 -17.03 19.43 20.73
C ILE A 117 -17.01 18.04 21.35
N LEU A 118 -17.23 17.93 22.66
CA LEU A 118 -17.28 16.64 23.34
C LEU A 118 -18.48 15.81 22.87
N HIS A 119 -19.64 16.44 22.69
CA HIS A 119 -20.83 15.77 22.17
C HIS A 119 -20.63 15.31 20.72
N LEU A 120 -20.11 16.16 19.84
CA LEU A 120 -19.76 15.80 18.46
C LEU A 120 -18.80 14.61 18.41
N SER A 121 -17.78 14.63 19.27
CA SER A 121 -16.79 13.55 19.37
C SER A 121 -17.43 12.24 19.86
N ALA A 122 -18.30 12.32 20.85
CA ALA A 122 -18.97 11.15 21.40
C ALA A 122 -19.96 10.53 20.39
N LEU A 123 -20.70 11.35 19.64
CA LEU A 123 -21.52 10.89 18.52
C LEU A 123 -20.68 10.17 17.46
N ALA A 124 -19.50 10.70 17.13
CA ALA A 124 -18.58 10.05 16.20
C ALA A 124 -18.18 8.65 16.70
N TYR A 125 -17.81 8.50 17.97
CA TYR A 125 -17.46 7.19 18.53
C TYR A 125 -18.67 6.25 18.61
N CYS A 126 -19.84 6.75 19.04
CA CYS A 126 -21.06 5.96 19.08
C CYS A 126 -21.45 5.47 17.68
N GLY A 127 -21.26 6.30 16.66
CA GLY A 127 -21.47 5.98 15.25
C GLY A 127 -20.31 5.24 14.59
N ASP A 128 -19.27 4.79 15.29
CA ASP A 128 -18.11 4.09 14.69
C ASP A 128 -17.35 4.93 13.62
N ARG A 129 -17.38 6.25 13.78
CA ARG A 129 -16.78 7.30 12.92
C ARG A 129 -15.59 7.99 13.60
N TRP A 130 -14.89 7.31 14.51
CA TRP A 130 -13.78 7.92 15.27
C TRP A 130 -12.65 8.44 14.36
N SER A 131 -12.47 7.82 13.19
CA SER A 131 -11.58 8.25 12.12
C SER A 131 -11.84 9.68 11.66
N ASP A 132 -13.12 10.03 11.57
CA ASP A 132 -13.60 11.26 10.98
C ASP A 132 -13.45 12.40 11.97
N ILE A 133 -13.75 12.16 13.25
CA ILE A 133 -13.54 13.17 14.27
C ILE A 133 -12.06 13.50 14.44
N ARG A 134 -11.13 12.53 14.32
CA ARG A 134 -9.69 12.84 14.33
C ARG A 134 -9.27 13.76 13.18
N ARG A 135 -9.86 13.59 12.00
CA ARG A 135 -9.65 14.53 10.88
C ARG A 135 -10.22 15.89 11.17
N TRP A 136 -11.44 15.94 11.68
CA TRP A 136 -12.09 17.18 12.08
C TRP A 136 -11.24 17.97 13.10
N TYR A 137 -10.61 17.27 14.06
CA TYR A 137 -9.65 17.87 15.00
C TYR A 137 -8.43 18.48 14.29
N ASN A 138 -7.86 17.81 13.29
CA ASN A 138 -6.72 18.32 12.52
C ASN A 138 -7.12 19.54 11.67
N GLU A 139 -8.30 19.51 11.05
CA GLU A 139 -8.82 20.61 10.22
C GLU A 139 -9.25 21.82 11.06
N SER A 140 -9.69 21.59 12.30
CA SER A 140 -10.24 22.62 13.20
C SER A 140 -9.27 23.04 14.31
N GLU A 141 -7.99 22.63 14.27
CA GLU A 141 -7.05 22.80 15.39
C GLU A 141 -6.96 24.25 15.90
N GLN A 142 -7.05 25.23 15.01
CA GLN A 142 -7.01 26.67 15.35
C GLN A 142 -8.30 27.20 15.98
N ASN A 143 -9.43 26.53 15.78
CA ASN A 143 -10.76 26.96 16.22
C ASN A 143 -11.19 26.29 17.54
N ILE A 144 -10.43 25.29 18.00
CA ILE A 144 -10.74 24.59 19.26
C ILE A 144 -10.38 25.50 20.44
N PRO A 145 -11.29 25.72 21.40
CA PRO A 145 -11.03 26.60 22.52
C PRO A 145 -9.93 26.04 23.41
N ALA A 146 -9.01 26.91 23.86
CA ALA A 146 -8.02 26.62 24.90
C ALA A 146 -8.34 27.47 26.14
N PRO A 147 -9.40 27.12 26.90
CA PRO A 147 -9.89 27.99 27.97
C PRO A 147 -8.88 28.09 29.13
N SER A 148 -8.64 29.32 29.59
CA SER A 148 -7.76 29.56 30.74
C SER A 148 -8.41 29.08 32.03
N VAL A 149 -7.60 28.47 32.91
CA VAL A 149 -8.01 28.09 34.26
C VAL A 149 -7.72 29.17 35.30
N ALA A 150 -7.18 30.32 34.89
CA ALA A 150 -6.98 31.46 35.77
C ALA A 150 -8.33 32.13 36.09
N ASP A 151 -8.55 32.49 37.35
CA ASP A 151 -9.69 33.27 37.83
C ASP A 151 -11.10 32.67 37.54
N VAL A 152 -11.19 31.34 37.38
CA VAL A 152 -12.46 30.61 37.21
C VAL A 152 -12.82 29.80 38.45
N SER A 153 -14.10 29.42 38.58
CA SER A 153 -14.56 28.56 39.67
C SER A 153 -13.97 27.15 39.57
N TRP A 154 -13.99 26.41 40.69
CA TRP A 154 -13.40 25.07 40.74
C TRP A 154 -14.06 24.08 39.77
N ASP A 155 -15.38 24.13 39.63
CA ASP A 155 -16.11 23.27 38.68
C ASP A 155 -15.73 23.58 37.22
N GLN A 156 -15.54 24.85 36.88
CA GLN A 156 -15.07 25.26 35.55
C GLN A 156 -13.62 24.83 35.30
N ARG A 157 -12.73 24.97 36.30
CA ARG A 157 -11.35 24.47 36.20
C ARG A 157 -11.31 22.96 35.95
N LEU A 158 -12.14 22.19 36.67
CA LEU A 158 -12.30 20.75 36.43
C LEU A 158 -12.78 20.47 35.00
N LEU A 159 -13.87 21.13 34.57
CA LEU A 159 -14.43 20.97 33.23
C LEU A 159 -13.39 21.26 32.14
N TYR A 160 -12.64 22.34 32.26
CA TYR A 160 -11.64 22.76 31.27
C TYR A 160 -10.47 21.77 31.18
N LYS A 161 -9.97 21.29 32.32
CA LYS A 161 -8.91 20.28 32.34
C LYS A 161 -9.37 18.90 31.89
N LEU A 162 -10.61 18.52 32.20
CA LEU A 162 -11.19 17.28 31.67
C LEU A 162 -11.43 17.38 30.17
N PHE A 163 -11.87 18.53 29.67
CA PHE A 163 -11.98 18.78 28.24
C PHE A 163 -10.63 18.61 27.52
N GLU A 164 -9.54 19.19 28.03
CA GLU A 164 -8.18 18.98 27.50
C GLU A 164 -7.83 17.48 27.45
N CYS A 165 -8.06 16.75 28.54
CA CYS A 165 -7.80 15.31 28.60
C CYS A 165 -8.63 14.52 27.57
N TRP A 166 -9.90 14.88 27.37
CA TRP A 166 -10.76 14.19 26.42
C TRP A 166 -10.45 14.53 24.96
N ILE A 167 -10.00 15.75 24.65
CA ILE A 167 -9.42 16.05 23.34
C ILE A 167 -8.24 15.12 23.07
N SER A 168 -7.31 14.98 24.03
CA SER A 168 -6.17 14.07 23.91
C SER A 168 -6.62 12.60 23.75
N LEU A 169 -7.67 12.16 24.47
CA LEU A 169 -8.27 10.84 24.28
C LEU A 169 -8.89 10.68 22.90
N PHE A 170 -9.57 11.68 22.35
CA PHE A 170 -10.20 11.54 21.03
C PHE A 170 -9.17 11.59 19.90
N ARG A 171 -8.21 12.50 19.99
CA ARG A 171 -7.16 12.77 18.99
C ARG A 171 -6.06 11.71 18.96
N LYS A 172 -5.53 11.33 20.13
CA LYS A 172 -4.44 10.37 20.33
C LYS A 172 -3.24 10.61 19.39
N LYS A 173 -2.74 11.86 19.33
CA LYS A 173 -1.70 12.27 18.35
C LYS A 173 -0.37 11.54 18.56
N GLY A 174 -0.09 11.13 19.79
CA GLY A 174 1.12 10.40 20.15
C GLY A 174 1.03 9.81 21.56
N TRP A 175 2.05 9.06 21.97
CA TRP A 175 2.11 8.46 23.29
C TRP A 175 2.05 9.49 24.43
N ASN A 176 2.79 10.59 24.29
CA ASN A 176 2.78 11.70 25.26
C ASN A 176 1.40 12.35 25.40
N ASP A 177 0.57 12.35 24.35
CA ASP A 177 -0.78 12.94 24.39
C ASP A 177 -1.64 12.23 25.44
N LEU A 178 -1.52 10.91 25.56
CA LEU A 178 -2.24 10.11 26.55
C LEU A 178 -1.53 10.04 27.90
N ASP A 179 -0.20 9.95 27.94
CA ASP A 179 0.56 9.90 29.21
C ASP A 179 0.37 11.20 30.03
N ASN A 180 0.26 12.35 29.34
CA ASN A 180 0.03 13.65 29.97
C ASN A 180 -1.26 13.75 30.77
N ILE A 181 -2.28 12.96 30.42
CA ILE A 181 -3.56 12.92 31.15
C ILE A 181 -3.34 12.58 32.62
N ARG A 182 -2.41 11.67 32.92
CA ARG A 182 -2.09 11.29 34.30
C ARG A 182 -1.58 12.48 35.10
N TYR A 183 -0.68 13.29 34.52
CA TYR A 183 -0.15 14.48 35.19
C TYR A 183 -1.24 15.54 35.39
N THR A 184 -2.13 15.73 34.42
CA THR A 184 -3.28 16.64 34.57
C THR A 184 -4.19 16.21 35.73
N ILE A 185 -4.53 14.92 35.84
CA ILE A 185 -5.36 14.40 36.93
C ILE A 185 -4.66 14.53 38.29
N ILE A 186 -3.35 14.31 38.37
CA ILE A 186 -2.57 14.54 39.61
C ILE A 186 -2.59 16.02 39.99
N GLY A 187 -2.38 16.92 39.01
CA GLY A 187 -2.48 18.37 39.23
C GLY A 187 -3.85 18.80 39.76
N LEU A 188 -4.93 18.25 39.21
CA LEU A 188 -6.30 18.52 39.70
C LEU A 188 -6.50 18.06 41.16
N ARG A 189 -5.88 16.95 41.59
CA ARG A 189 -5.95 16.51 43.00
C ARG A 189 -5.23 17.48 43.95
N GLU A 190 -4.17 18.14 43.50
CA GLU A 190 -3.49 19.18 44.28
C GLU A 190 -4.28 20.49 44.27
N ASP A 191 -4.80 20.90 43.13
CA ASP A 191 -5.67 22.08 43.01
C ASP A 191 -6.93 21.95 43.88
N GLN A 192 -7.53 20.75 43.95
CA GLN A 192 -8.71 20.50 44.78
C GLN A 192 -8.51 20.94 46.23
N LYS A 193 -7.32 20.69 46.81
CA LYS A 193 -7.00 21.07 48.20
C LYS A 193 -7.08 22.58 48.44
N THR A 194 -6.90 23.37 47.39
CA THR A 194 -6.85 24.84 47.45
C THR A 194 -8.20 25.46 47.09
N TYR A 195 -8.80 25.01 45.99
CA TYR A 195 -9.93 25.71 45.37
C TYR A 195 -11.32 25.17 45.77
N GLU A 196 -11.44 23.91 46.18
CA GLU A 196 -12.74 23.27 46.48
C GLU A 196 -13.46 23.97 47.64
N SER A 197 -12.70 24.30 48.70
CA SER A 197 -13.24 24.97 49.88
C SER A 197 -13.91 26.31 49.58
N GLY A 198 -13.41 27.04 48.57
CA GLY A 198 -13.99 28.32 48.13
C GLY A 198 -15.35 28.20 47.44
N VAL A 199 -15.69 27.00 46.93
CA VAL A 199 -16.98 26.72 46.29
C VAL A 199 -17.96 26.11 47.28
N LEU A 200 -17.51 25.21 48.16
CA LEU A 200 -18.39 24.48 49.09
C LEU A 200 -18.74 25.23 50.38
N ASN A 201 -17.98 26.25 50.77
CA ASN A 201 -18.18 26.97 52.04
C ASN A 201 -19.18 28.16 51.96
N ASN A 202 -19.93 28.31 50.85
CA ASN A 202 -20.77 29.49 50.60
C ASN A 202 -22.20 29.43 51.16
N GLY A 203 -22.56 28.35 51.88
CA GLY A 203 -23.87 28.23 52.54
C GLY A 203 -24.44 26.81 52.50
N SER A 204 -25.72 26.67 52.86
CA SER A 204 -26.46 25.40 52.82
C SER A 204 -27.69 25.46 51.92
N ASN A 205 -27.69 26.37 50.93
CA ASN A 205 -28.84 26.59 50.06
C ASN A 205 -28.95 25.50 48.97
N ALA A 206 -30.05 25.51 48.20
CA ALA A 206 -30.26 24.53 47.14
C ALA A 206 -29.20 24.59 46.03
N GLY A 207 -28.66 25.78 45.74
CA GLY A 207 -27.58 25.98 44.76
C GLY A 207 -26.25 25.38 45.22
N ASP A 208 -25.90 25.50 46.50
CA ASP A 208 -24.67 24.89 47.05
C ASP A 208 -24.72 23.36 46.99
N ARG A 209 -25.91 22.77 47.22
CA ARG A 209 -26.13 21.32 47.06
C ARG A 209 -26.04 20.88 45.60
N ALA A 210 -26.64 21.63 44.68
CA ALA A 210 -26.54 21.35 43.25
C ALA A 210 -25.08 21.45 42.76
N MET A 211 -24.34 22.45 43.24
CA MET A 211 -22.91 22.60 42.94
C MET A 211 -22.08 21.44 43.51
N ALA A 212 -22.32 21.02 44.75
CA ALA A 212 -21.65 19.85 45.32
C ALA A 212 -21.91 18.57 44.51
N LEU A 213 -23.15 18.36 44.05
CA LEU A 213 -23.50 17.23 43.19
C LEU A 213 -22.87 17.34 41.79
N ARG A 214 -22.78 18.55 41.21
CA ARG A 214 -22.04 18.81 39.97
C ARG A 214 -20.55 18.47 40.14
N LEU A 215 -19.93 18.83 41.26
CA LEU A 215 -18.54 18.43 41.55
C LEU A 215 -18.39 16.90 41.67
N VAL A 216 -19.32 16.20 42.32
CA VAL A 216 -19.32 14.73 42.38
C VAL A 216 -19.38 14.11 40.98
N ALA A 217 -20.22 14.65 40.09
CA ALA A 217 -20.29 14.23 38.70
C ALA A 217 -18.93 14.42 37.97
N LEU A 218 -18.31 15.58 38.13
CA LEU A 218 -16.99 15.89 37.56
C LEU A 218 -15.87 15.01 38.14
N TYR A 219 -15.91 14.64 39.42
CA TYR A 219 -14.92 13.74 40.03
C TYR A 219 -15.03 12.32 39.51
N HIS A 220 -16.25 11.82 39.34
CA HIS A 220 -16.47 10.52 38.71
C HIS A 220 -16.02 10.52 37.25
N TRP A 221 -16.27 11.60 36.53
CA TRP A 221 -15.76 11.78 35.17
C TRP A 221 -14.22 11.86 35.12
N ALA A 222 -13.58 12.56 36.07
CA ALA A 222 -12.13 12.58 36.19
C ALA A 222 -11.54 11.19 36.44
N LYS A 223 -12.20 10.40 37.28
CA LYS A 223 -11.76 9.04 37.57
C LYS A 223 -11.92 8.10 36.38
N SER A 224 -13.04 8.19 35.64
CA SER A 224 -13.21 7.40 34.42
C SER A 224 -12.20 7.80 33.33
N THR A 225 -11.87 9.10 33.23
CA THR A 225 -10.82 9.63 32.33
C THR A 225 -9.45 9.03 32.64
N GLU A 226 -9.03 9.02 33.92
CA GLU A 226 -7.77 8.39 34.36
C GLU A 226 -7.74 6.91 33.97
N LEU A 227 -8.78 6.15 34.32
CA LEU A 227 -8.87 4.71 34.04
C LEU A 227 -8.81 4.40 32.53
N LEU A 228 -9.54 5.16 31.73
CA LEU A 228 -9.56 5.01 30.28
C LEU A 228 -8.16 5.29 29.69
N SER A 229 -7.51 6.37 30.10
CA SER A 229 -6.17 6.71 29.62
C SER A 229 -5.13 5.62 29.91
N VAL A 230 -5.14 5.07 31.14
CA VAL A 230 -4.24 3.97 31.54
C VAL A 230 -4.51 2.72 30.71
N TYR A 231 -5.78 2.39 30.49
CA TYR A 231 -6.16 1.25 29.66
C TYR A 231 -5.70 1.40 28.21
N MET A 232 -5.90 2.59 27.61
CA MET A 232 -5.46 2.82 26.23
C MET A 232 -3.93 2.72 26.08
N LEU A 233 -3.16 3.09 27.11
CA LEU A 233 -1.71 3.00 27.10
C LEU A 233 -1.17 1.58 27.34
N GLN A 234 -1.82 0.79 28.21
CA GLN A 234 -1.22 -0.43 28.77
C GLN A 234 -2.09 -1.69 28.69
N GLY A 235 -3.37 -1.58 28.33
CA GLY A 235 -4.30 -2.70 28.29
C GLY A 235 -4.86 -3.14 29.66
N GLU A 236 -4.51 -2.43 30.73
CA GLU A 236 -4.93 -2.67 32.12
C GLU A 236 -5.78 -1.51 32.67
N PRO A 237 -6.74 -1.77 33.58
CA PRO A 237 -7.09 -3.06 34.16
C PRO A 237 -7.89 -3.98 33.21
N SER A 238 -7.80 -5.29 33.42
CA SER A 238 -8.57 -6.29 32.65
C SER A 238 -10.10 -6.04 32.66
N ASN A 239 -10.65 -5.61 33.80
CA ASN A 239 -12.07 -5.31 34.02
C ASN A 239 -12.47 -3.84 33.77
N ILE A 240 -11.72 -3.12 32.92
CA ILE A 240 -11.95 -1.70 32.61
C ILE A 240 -13.42 -1.34 32.33
N ALA A 241 -14.10 -2.20 31.56
CA ALA A 241 -15.53 -2.13 31.27
C ALA A 241 -16.38 -1.77 32.50
N THR A 242 -16.34 -2.63 33.53
CA THR A 242 -17.13 -2.48 34.75
C THR A 242 -16.72 -1.27 35.57
N GLN A 243 -15.44 -0.89 35.54
CA GLN A 243 -14.97 0.30 36.26
C GLN A 243 -15.47 1.59 35.60
N LEU A 244 -15.50 1.63 34.27
CA LEU A 244 -16.09 2.75 33.53
C LEU A 244 -17.59 2.84 33.79
N ASP A 245 -18.31 1.72 33.71
CA ASP A 245 -19.76 1.66 33.98
C ASP A 245 -20.09 2.25 35.35
N LYS A 246 -19.42 1.78 36.41
CA LYS A 246 -19.58 2.31 37.77
C LYS A 246 -19.43 3.83 37.83
N HIS A 247 -18.35 4.36 37.26
CA HIS A 247 -18.04 5.79 37.39
C HIS A 247 -18.95 6.66 36.52
N PHE A 248 -19.27 6.25 35.30
CA PHE A 248 -20.22 7.00 34.47
C PHE A 248 -21.62 6.97 35.05
N GLU A 249 -22.12 5.81 35.52
CA GLU A 249 -23.43 5.71 36.16
C GLU A 249 -23.54 6.62 37.39
N SER A 250 -22.56 6.58 38.29
CA SER A 250 -22.53 7.47 39.47
C SER A 250 -22.43 8.95 39.08
N GLY A 251 -21.69 9.26 38.01
CA GLY A 251 -21.57 10.63 37.51
C GLY A 251 -22.87 11.16 36.89
N ILE A 252 -23.57 10.32 36.12
CA ILE A 252 -24.86 10.62 35.51
C ILE A 252 -25.91 10.84 36.60
N GLU A 253 -25.99 9.96 37.60
CA GLU A 253 -26.91 10.11 38.74
C GLU A 253 -26.67 11.42 39.50
N ALA A 254 -25.40 11.79 39.72
CA ALA A 254 -25.04 13.05 40.36
C ALA A 254 -25.40 14.28 39.52
N ALA A 255 -25.19 14.24 38.20
CA ALA A 255 -25.57 15.32 37.29
C ALA A 255 -27.09 15.52 37.22
N THR A 256 -27.86 14.42 37.15
CA THR A 256 -29.33 14.46 37.22
C THR A 256 -29.79 15.07 38.55
N ALA A 257 -29.21 14.65 39.67
CA ALA A 257 -29.52 15.18 40.99
C ALA A 257 -29.12 16.66 41.16
N ALA A 258 -28.11 17.14 40.43
CA ALA A 258 -27.71 18.54 40.35
C ALA A 258 -28.64 19.39 39.46
N HIS A 259 -29.61 18.79 38.76
CA HIS A 259 -30.42 19.41 37.71
C HIS A 259 -29.57 19.97 36.55
N ASP A 260 -28.42 19.35 36.28
CA ASP A 260 -27.52 19.73 35.18
C ASP A 260 -27.75 18.82 33.97
N ALA A 261 -28.79 19.16 33.19
CA ALA A 261 -29.18 18.36 32.02
C ALA A 261 -28.10 18.30 30.93
N GLN A 262 -27.28 19.36 30.79
CA GLN A 262 -26.21 19.40 29.80
C GLN A 262 -25.10 18.41 30.16
N LEU A 263 -24.67 18.42 31.43
CA LEU A 263 -23.67 17.47 31.92
C LEU A 263 -24.20 16.03 31.91
N GLU A 264 -25.46 15.81 32.29
CA GLU A 264 -26.06 14.47 32.26
C GLU A 264 -26.01 13.85 30.85
N VAL A 265 -26.53 14.56 29.84
CA VAL A 265 -26.56 14.09 28.46
C VAL A 265 -25.14 13.85 27.94
N LEU A 266 -24.21 14.76 28.25
CA LEU A 266 -22.81 14.61 27.88
C LEU A 266 -22.22 13.33 28.48
N LEU A 267 -22.39 13.08 29.78
CA LEU A 267 -21.83 11.90 30.44
C LEU A 267 -22.39 10.60 29.88
N ARG A 268 -23.66 10.54 29.49
CA ARG A 268 -24.26 9.38 28.80
C ARG A 268 -23.55 9.10 27.47
N TRP A 269 -23.30 10.14 26.67
CA TRP A 269 -22.59 10.00 25.40
C TRP A 269 -21.12 9.61 25.59
N LEU A 270 -20.42 10.23 26.54
CA LEU A 270 -19.03 9.91 26.86
C LEU A 270 -18.89 8.49 27.44
N HIS A 271 -19.89 7.99 28.16
CA HIS A 271 -19.94 6.61 28.62
C HIS A 271 -19.91 5.65 27.42
N VAL A 272 -20.81 5.83 26.44
CA VAL A 272 -20.82 5.02 25.21
C VAL A 272 -19.50 5.17 24.45
N ALA A 273 -18.99 6.39 24.30
CA ALA A 273 -17.72 6.64 23.61
C ALA A 273 -16.55 5.91 24.28
N SER A 274 -16.47 5.91 25.61
CA SER A 274 -15.44 5.19 26.37
C SER A 274 -15.51 3.67 26.16
N ARG A 275 -16.73 3.11 26.12
CA ARG A 275 -16.97 1.68 25.83
C ARG A 275 -16.51 1.32 24.42
N GLN A 276 -16.79 2.19 23.45
CA GLN A 276 -16.35 2.01 22.08
C GLN A 276 -14.83 2.13 21.93
N MET A 277 -14.17 3.07 22.63
CA MET A 277 -12.71 3.15 22.68
C MET A 277 -12.08 1.88 23.23
N VAL A 278 -12.64 1.32 24.30
CA VAL A 278 -12.16 0.07 24.88
C VAL A 278 -12.30 -1.09 23.89
N ALA A 279 -13.46 -1.22 23.24
CA ALA A 279 -13.70 -2.26 22.23
C ALA A 279 -12.83 -2.09 20.98
N GLY A 280 -12.54 -0.84 20.58
CA GLY A 280 -11.66 -0.50 19.46
C GLY A 280 -10.17 -0.59 19.76
N SER A 281 -9.80 -0.71 21.04
CA SER A 281 -8.40 -0.75 21.47
C SER A 281 -7.66 -1.97 20.89
N ILE A 282 -6.44 -1.74 20.42
CA ILE A 282 -5.57 -2.82 19.95
C ILE A 282 -5.24 -3.83 21.06
N TRP A 283 -5.26 -3.39 22.32
CA TRP A 283 -5.07 -4.24 23.51
C TRP A 283 -6.15 -5.29 23.67
N TRP A 284 -7.33 -5.09 23.08
CA TRP A 284 -8.39 -6.09 23.09
C TRP A 284 -7.94 -7.37 22.38
N VAL A 285 -7.26 -7.25 21.23
CA VAL A 285 -6.76 -8.40 20.47
C VAL A 285 -5.63 -9.12 21.20
N ALA A 286 -4.77 -8.37 21.91
CA ALA A 286 -3.69 -8.94 22.70
C ALA A 286 -4.17 -9.88 23.82
N ARG A 287 -5.42 -9.75 24.29
CA ARG A 287 -6.00 -10.65 25.31
C ARG A 287 -6.31 -12.04 24.77
N ALA A 288 -6.52 -12.17 23.46
CA ALA A 288 -6.96 -13.40 22.82
C ALA A 288 -5.78 -14.28 22.32
N VAL A 289 -4.56 -13.75 22.24
CA VAL A 289 -3.43 -14.40 21.54
C VAL A 289 -2.12 -14.31 22.35
N ASN A 290 -1.28 -15.35 22.22
CA ASN A 290 -0.02 -15.66 22.90
C ASN A 290 1.02 -14.50 22.99
N SER A 291 2.12 -14.71 23.74
CA SER A 291 3.19 -13.78 24.10
C SER A 291 3.71 -12.85 22.99
N ARG A 292 3.92 -13.32 21.75
CA ARG A 292 4.42 -12.47 20.63
C ARG A 292 3.44 -11.38 20.23
N VAL A 293 2.13 -11.64 20.25
CA VAL A 293 1.11 -10.62 19.92
C VAL A 293 1.05 -9.55 21.00
N ALA A 294 1.13 -9.93 22.27
CA ALA A 294 1.18 -8.96 23.37
C ALA A 294 2.44 -8.07 23.29
N GLN A 295 3.59 -8.64 22.95
CA GLN A 295 4.83 -7.87 22.73
C GLN A 295 4.71 -6.93 21.53
N PHE A 296 4.14 -7.40 20.42
CA PHE A 296 3.87 -6.58 19.24
C PHE A 296 2.98 -5.38 19.59
N VAL A 297 1.87 -5.60 20.28
CA VAL A 297 0.94 -4.53 20.68
C VAL A 297 1.61 -3.53 21.63
N LYS A 298 2.43 -4.01 22.57
CA LYS A 298 3.22 -3.15 23.45
C LYS A 298 4.21 -2.28 22.68
N ASN A 299 4.89 -2.85 21.67
CA ASN A 299 5.82 -2.12 20.82
C ASN A 299 5.09 -1.08 19.95
N ALA A 300 3.99 -1.48 19.31
CA ALA A 300 3.18 -0.64 18.44
C ALA A 300 2.55 0.55 19.19
N THR A 301 2.00 0.34 20.39
CA THR A 301 1.43 1.41 21.22
C THR A 301 2.50 2.41 21.68
N LYS A 302 3.65 1.91 22.14
CA LYS A 302 4.73 2.76 22.66
C LYS A 302 5.46 3.55 21.57
N HIS A 303 5.83 2.89 20.48
CA HIS A 303 6.69 3.49 19.46
C HIS A 303 5.91 4.03 18.27
N GLN A 304 4.73 3.50 17.96
CA GLN A 304 3.94 3.90 16.78
C GLN A 304 2.66 4.66 17.13
N ALA A 305 2.35 4.84 18.43
CA ALA A 305 1.11 5.45 18.89
C ALA A 305 -0.16 4.79 18.31
N LEU A 306 -0.08 3.49 17.99
CA LEU A 306 -1.22 2.72 17.50
C LEU A 306 -2.06 2.24 18.68
N PHE A 307 -3.10 3.00 19.03
CA PHE A 307 -3.97 2.71 20.18
C PHE A 307 -5.27 1.98 19.81
N GLU A 308 -5.79 2.21 18.60
CA GLU A 308 -7.09 1.70 18.18
C GLU A 308 -7.05 1.16 16.76
N LEU A 309 -7.83 0.11 16.53
CA LEU A 309 -8.04 -0.49 15.22
C LEU A 309 -9.07 0.32 14.43
N LEU A 310 -8.86 0.43 13.12
CA LEU A 310 -9.90 0.96 12.23
C LEU A 310 -11.16 0.09 12.33
N PRO A 311 -12.36 0.65 12.14
CA PRO A 311 -13.59 -0.13 12.22
C PRO A 311 -13.56 -1.43 11.40
N PRO A 312 -13.12 -1.45 10.12
CA PRO A 312 -13.01 -2.71 9.36
C PRO A 312 -11.98 -3.68 9.93
N GLN A 313 -10.89 -3.18 10.49
CA GLN A 313 -9.86 -4.02 11.09
C GLN A 313 -10.36 -4.68 12.37
N ARG A 314 -11.07 -3.91 13.21
CA ARG A 314 -11.75 -4.41 14.41
C ARG A 314 -12.73 -5.52 14.03
N THR A 315 -13.60 -5.28 13.06
CA THR A 315 -14.58 -6.27 12.61
C THR A 315 -13.91 -7.51 12.03
N ALA A 316 -12.86 -7.39 11.22
CA ALA A 316 -12.11 -8.54 10.72
C ALA A 316 -11.49 -9.40 11.85
N LEU A 317 -10.88 -8.75 12.85
CA LEU A 317 -10.19 -9.45 13.95
C LEU A 317 -11.13 -9.99 15.02
N GLN A 318 -12.18 -9.25 15.38
CA GLN A 318 -13.04 -9.54 16.54
C GLN A 318 -14.37 -10.20 16.14
N GLU A 319 -14.92 -9.88 14.97
CA GLU A 319 -16.29 -10.29 14.56
C GLU A 319 -16.29 -11.36 13.45
N GLN A 320 -15.33 -11.32 12.52
CA GLN A 320 -15.29 -12.18 11.32
C GLN A 320 -14.15 -13.22 11.33
N GLY A 321 -13.59 -13.53 12.51
CA GLY A 321 -12.75 -14.73 12.66
C GLY A 321 -11.43 -14.75 11.87
N LEU A 322 -10.77 -13.62 11.59
CA LEU A 322 -9.47 -13.62 10.89
C LEU A 322 -8.41 -14.52 11.55
N LEU A 323 -8.44 -14.63 12.87
CA LEU A 323 -7.49 -15.43 13.66
C LEU A 323 -8.06 -16.81 14.04
N ASP A 324 -9.18 -17.21 13.45
CA ASP A 324 -9.71 -18.57 13.62
C ASP A 324 -8.72 -19.59 13.03
N GLN A 325 -8.39 -20.59 13.84
CA GLN A 325 -7.49 -21.69 13.48
C GLN A 325 -8.16 -22.73 12.57
N ALA A 326 -9.49 -22.81 12.58
CA ALA A 326 -10.23 -23.69 11.67
C ALA A 326 -10.21 -23.19 10.22
N SER A 327 -9.98 -21.90 10.02
CA SER A 327 -9.88 -21.29 8.69
C SER A 327 -8.47 -21.45 8.12
N THR A 328 -8.34 -22.30 7.10
CA THR A 328 -7.06 -22.60 6.43
C THR A 328 -6.80 -21.69 5.23
N ALA A 329 -7.85 -21.12 4.64
CA ALA A 329 -7.74 -20.05 3.64
C ALA A 329 -8.69 -18.91 3.98
N VAL A 330 -8.14 -17.71 4.19
CA VAL A 330 -8.90 -16.50 4.49
C VAL A 330 -8.70 -15.47 3.39
N VAL A 331 -9.80 -14.99 2.82
CA VAL A 331 -9.80 -13.87 1.88
C VAL A 331 -10.28 -12.62 2.60
N VAL A 332 -9.50 -11.54 2.55
CA VAL A 332 -9.86 -10.23 3.12
C VAL A 332 -10.12 -9.23 2.01
N GLU A 333 -11.37 -8.82 1.88
CA GLU A 333 -11.81 -7.79 0.96
C GLU A 333 -11.93 -6.45 1.67
N MET A 334 -11.02 -5.54 1.35
CA MET A 334 -11.01 -4.21 1.95
C MET A 334 -10.53 -3.15 0.95
N PRO A 335 -11.00 -1.89 1.06
CA PRO A 335 -10.44 -0.80 0.25
C PRO A 335 -8.93 -0.65 0.47
N THR A 336 -8.21 -0.12 -0.53
CA THR A 336 -6.75 -0.02 -0.55
C THR A 336 -6.17 0.74 0.66
N SER A 337 -6.97 1.47 1.43
CA SER A 337 -6.57 2.27 2.61
C SER A 337 -7.13 1.75 3.94
N GLY A 338 -7.80 0.61 3.97
CA GLY A 338 -8.40 0.07 5.20
C GLY A 338 -7.38 -0.56 6.17
N GLY A 339 -6.10 -0.56 5.81
CA GLY A 339 -5.02 -1.09 6.64
C GLY A 339 -4.88 -2.62 6.60
N LYS A 340 -4.87 -3.21 5.40
CA LYS A 340 -4.74 -4.67 5.16
C LYS A 340 -3.47 -5.25 5.75
N THR A 341 -2.37 -4.50 5.68
CA THR A 341 -1.07 -4.94 6.20
C THR A 341 -1.10 -5.22 7.70
N LEU A 342 -1.86 -4.46 8.49
CA LEU A 342 -1.99 -4.74 9.94
C LEU A 342 -2.72 -6.07 10.20
N LEU A 343 -3.75 -6.37 9.41
CA LEU A 343 -4.45 -7.66 9.47
C LEU A 343 -3.51 -8.82 9.09
N ALA A 344 -2.68 -8.60 8.06
CA ALA A 344 -1.62 -9.54 7.71
C ALA A 344 -0.66 -9.77 8.88
N GLN A 345 -0.18 -8.71 9.54
CA GLN A 345 0.73 -8.83 10.68
C GLN A 345 0.16 -9.69 11.81
N PHE A 346 -1.11 -9.50 12.18
CA PHE A 346 -1.75 -10.35 13.19
C PHE A 346 -1.85 -11.82 12.76
N ARG A 347 -2.20 -12.10 11.49
CA ARG A 347 -2.25 -13.47 10.97
C ARG A 347 -0.85 -14.11 10.89
N ILE A 348 0.18 -13.34 10.53
CA ILE A 348 1.58 -13.78 10.52
C ILE A 348 2.01 -14.19 11.92
N LEU A 349 1.76 -13.36 12.93
CA LEU A 349 2.11 -13.68 14.32
C LEU A 349 1.34 -14.90 14.84
N GLN A 350 0.08 -15.06 14.47
CA GLN A 350 -0.73 -16.24 14.81
C GLN A 350 -0.15 -17.51 14.17
N ALA A 351 0.18 -17.49 12.88
CA ALA A 351 0.81 -18.62 12.19
C ALA A 351 2.19 -18.98 12.76
N LEU A 352 3.05 -17.98 13.00
CA LEU A 352 4.37 -18.20 13.61
C LEU A 352 4.28 -18.78 15.02
N ASN A 353 3.27 -18.41 15.81
CA ASN A 353 3.03 -19.00 17.12
C ASN A 353 2.54 -20.45 17.03
N GLN A 354 1.69 -20.76 16.04
CA GLN A 354 1.11 -22.09 15.85
C GLN A 354 2.16 -23.12 15.41
N PHE A 355 3.08 -22.71 14.54
CA PHE A 355 4.09 -23.61 13.93
C PHE A 355 5.51 -23.37 14.47
N ASP A 356 5.65 -22.77 15.66
CA ASP A 356 6.97 -22.44 16.22
C ASP A 356 7.80 -23.70 16.51
N ALA A 357 7.14 -24.77 16.99
CA ALA A 357 7.78 -26.04 17.30
C ALA A 357 8.36 -26.74 16.07
N ASP A 358 7.73 -26.56 14.90
CA ASP A 358 8.15 -27.15 13.63
C ASP A 358 9.10 -26.23 12.83
N GLY A 359 9.46 -25.06 13.38
CA GLY A 359 10.27 -24.06 12.67
C GLY A 359 9.54 -23.40 11.50
N GLY A 360 8.20 -23.39 11.52
CA GLY A 360 7.36 -22.92 10.43
C GLY A 360 7.65 -21.50 9.99
N TRP A 361 7.62 -21.25 8.68
CA TRP A 361 7.92 -19.95 8.08
C TRP A 361 6.76 -19.37 7.29
N VAL A 362 6.83 -18.08 7.04
CA VAL A 362 5.78 -17.35 6.33
C VAL A 362 6.32 -16.75 5.04
N ALA A 363 5.61 -16.97 3.93
CA ALA A 363 5.86 -16.27 2.68
C ALA A 363 4.92 -15.06 2.56
N TYR A 364 5.46 -13.85 2.45
CA TYR A 364 4.70 -12.67 2.05
C TYR A 364 4.97 -12.36 0.57
N VAL A 365 3.94 -12.51 -0.26
CA VAL A 365 4.03 -12.32 -1.71
C VAL A 365 3.45 -10.96 -2.07
N ALA A 366 4.29 -10.08 -2.62
CA ALA A 366 3.87 -8.78 -3.12
C ALA A 366 4.01 -8.71 -4.65
N PRO A 367 3.10 -8.02 -5.37
CA PRO A 367 3.08 -8.01 -6.82
C PRO A 367 4.26 -7.30 -7.48
N THR A 368 4.98 -6.39 -6.81
CA THR A 368 6.08 -5.64 -7.45
C THR A 368 7.29 -5.55 -6.52
N ARG A 369 8.48 -5.37 -7.11
CA ARG A 369 9.76 -5.18 -6.38
C ARG A 369 9.75 -3.98 -5.43
N ALA A 370 9.10 -2.89 -5.85
CA ALA A 370 8.95 -1.72 -4.99
C ALA A 370 8.12 -2.08 -3.74
N LEU A 371 7.01 -2.81 -3.93
CA LEU A 371 6.18 -3.24 -2.82
C LEU A 371 6.84 -4.30 -1.94
N THR A 372 7.65 -5.21 -2.49
CA THR A 372 8.43 -6.16 -1.65
C THR A 372 9.38 -5.41 -0.74
N ALA A 373 10.11 -4.40 -1.25
CA ALA A 373 10.99 -3.57 -0.43
C ALA A 373 10.20 -2.81 0.65
N GLN A 374 9.09 -2.18 0.28
CA GLN A 374 8.25 -1.43 1.22
C GLN A 374 7.69 -2.32 2.34
N ILE A 375 7.14 -3.48 2.00
CA ILE A 375 6.61 -4.43 2.98
C ILE A 375 7.73 -4.96 3.87
N THR A 376 8.90 -5.27 3.32
CA THR A 376 10.06 -5.74 4.09
C THR A 376 10.47 -4.72 5.14
N ARG A 377 10.67 -3.45 4.76
CA ARG A 377 11.00 -2.36 5.71
C ARG A 377 9.97 -2.26 6.82
N ARG A 378 8.69 -2.28 6.45
CA ARG A 378 7.58 -2.18 7.41
C ARG A 378 7.54 -3.37 8.37
N LEU A 379 7.65 -4.59 7.86
CA LEU A 379 7.66 -5.79 8.67
C LEU A 379 8.89 -5.84 9.59
N ARG A 380 10.10 -5.53 9.09
CA ARG A 380 11.31 -5.44 9.92
C ARG A 380 11.13 -4.48 11.10
N ARG A 381 10.73 -3.24 10.81
CA ARG A 381 10.45 -2.22 11.84
C ARG A 381 9.47 -2.70 12.91
N ASP A 382 8.47 -3.47 12.50
CA ASP A 382 7.36 -3.88 13.35
C ASP A 382 7.65 -5.20 14.11
N PHE A 383 8.50 -6.08 13.57
CA PHE A 383 8.76 -7.44 14.04
C PHE A 383 10.16 -7.69 14.61
N GLU A 384 11.19 -6.98 14.18
CA GLU A 384 12.54 -7.12 14.77
C GLU A 384 12.58 -6.82 16.27
N PRO A 385 11.85 -5.82 16.82
CA PRO A 385 11.85 -5.54 18.26
C PRO A 385 11.28 -6.68 19.13
N ILE A 386 10.58 -7.65 18.52
CA ILE A 386 10.04 -8.84 19.19
C ILE A 386 10.76 -10.13 18.78
N GLY A 387 11.92 -10.00 18.12
CA GLY A 387 12.78 -11.12 17.74
C GLY A 387 12.34 -11.92 16.52
N VAL A 388 11.41 -11.39 15.71
CA VAL A 388 10.97 -12.04 14.47
C VAL A 388 11.81 -11.52 13.30
N GLN A 389 12.48 -12.44 12.59
CA GLN A 389 13.42 -12.16 11.52
C GLN A 389 12.71 -12.06 10.16
N VAL A 390 12.90 -10.93 9.47
CA VAL A 390 12.24 -10.66 8.19
C VAL A 390 13.29 -10.44 7.10
N GLU A 391 13.26 -11.27 6.08
CA GLU A 391 14.19 -11.20 4.95
C GLU A 391 13.46 -11.06 3.61
N GLN A 392 14.17 -10.48 2.64
CA GLN A 392 13.67 -10.23 1.29
C GLN A 392 14.55 -10.93 0.27
N LEU A 393 13.92 -11.51 -0.76
CA LEU A 393 14.62 -11.96 -1.95
C LEU A 393 14.69 -10.86 -3.01
N THR A 394 15.76 -10.88 -3.80
CA THR A 394 15.90 -9.99 -4.96
C THR A 394 14.79 -10.26 -5.97
N GLY A 395 14.48 -9.23 -6.76
CA GLY A 395 13.53 -9.34 -7.86
C GLY A 395 14.06 -10.06 -9.11
N ALA A 396 15.29 -10.59 -9.08
CA ALA A 396 15.86 -11.36 -10.19
C ALA A 396 15.13 -12.70 -10.34
N VAL A 397 14.93 -13.16 -11.57
CA VAL A 397 14.25 -14.45 -11.87
C VAL A 397 15.25 -15.61 -11.81
N GLU A 398 16.02 -15.66 -10.73
CA GLU A 398 17.02 -16.69 -10.43
C GLU A 398 17.33 -16.66 -8.94
N ILE A 399 18.00 -17.68 -8.39
CA ILE A 399 18.48 -17.68 -7.01
C ILE A 399 20.01 -17.59 -7.06
N ASP A 400 20.58 -16.51 -6.53
CA ASP A 400 22.03 -16.34 -6.46
C ASP A 400 22.63 -17.10 -5.27
N ALA A 401 23.97 -17.13 -5.17
CA ALA A 401 24.67 -17.85 -4.09
C ALA A 401 24.32 -17.33 -2.68
N PHE A 402 24.11 -16.03 -2.53
CA PHE A 402 23.83 -15.41 -1.23
C PHE A 402 22.39 -15.69 -0.79
N GLU A 403 21.46 -15.70 -1.75
CA GLU A 403 20.09 -16.10 -1.49
C GLU A 403 19.97 -17.60 -1.19
N ASP A 404 20.75 -18.44 -1.87
CA ASP A 404 20.76 -19.88 -1.61
C ASP A 404 21.23 -20.18 -0.18
N ASP A 405 22.29 -19.52 0.28
CA ASP A 405 22.77 -19.59 1.66
C ASP A 405 21.69 -19.14 2.67
N LEU A 406 21.04 -18.01 2.39
CA LEU A 406 19.95 -17.48 3.21
C LEU A 406 18.76 -18.45 3.33
N LEU A 407 18.41 -19.15 2.24
CA LEU A 407 17.27 -20.07 2.19
C LEU A 407 17.56 -21.43 2.85
N SER A 408 18.77 -21.94 2.66
CA SER A 408 19.17 -23.29 3.05
C SER A 408 19.66 -23.40 4.50
N GLY A 409 20.20 -22.33 5.07
CA GLY A 409 20.59 -22.26 6.49
C GLY A 409 21.73 -23.22 6.86
N HIS A 410 22.86 -23.14 6.15
CA HIS A 410 23.98 -24.09 6.24
C HIS A 410 24.57 -24.25 7.67
N ASP A 411 24.36 -23.28 8.57
CA ASP A 411 24.83 -23.32 9.97
C ASP A 411 23.85 -23.96 10.98
N GLY A 412 22.77 -24.61 10.52
CA GLY A 412 21.77 -25.23 11.41
C GLY A 412 20.93 -24.22 12.19
N GLY A 413 21.07 -22.93 11.89
CA GLY A 413 20.31 -21.83 12.46
C GLY A 413 19.10 -21.43 11.61
N ARG A 414 18.07 -20.90 12.27
CA ARG A 414 16.90 -20.28 11.62
C ARG A 414 17.32 -18.88 11.13
N THR A 415 17.51 -18.72 9.81
CA THR A 415 17.98 -17.49 9.16
C THR A 415 16.89 -16.45 8.91
N PHE A 416 15.62 -16.88 8.86
CA PHE A 416 14.45 -16.00 8.74
C PHE A 416 13.19 -16.61 9.35
N ASP A 417 12.19 -15.80 9.63
CA ASP A 417 10.83 -16.21 10.02
C ASP A 417 9.80 -15.89 8.93
N VAL A 418 9.99 -14.73 8.31
CA VAL A 418 9.15 -14.21 7.24
C VAL A 418 10.03 -13.90 6.04
N LEU A 419 9.64 -14.41 4.88
CA LEU A 419 10.30 -14.17 3.60
C LEU A 419 9.39 -13.35 2.69
N VAL A 420 9.88 -12.20 2.23
CA VAL A 420 9.17 -11.32 1.32
C VAL A 420 9.70 -11.50 -0.10
N ALA A 421 8.82 -11.81 -1.05
CA ALA A 421 9.21 -12.11 -2.44
C ALA A 421 8.13 -11.72 -3.45
N THR A 422 8.49 -11.66 -4.73
CA THR A 422 7.51 -11.61 -5.83
C THR A 422 6.96 -13.02 -6.12
N PRO A 423 5.80 -13.16 -6.80
CA PRO A 423 5.28 -14.47 -7.18
C PRO A 423 6.29 -15.33 -7.96
N GLU A 424 7.01 -14.70 -8.89
CA GLU A 424 8.06 -15.35 -9.70
C GLU A 424 9.14 -15.96 -8.83
N LYS A 425 9.62 -15.17 -7.86
CA LYS A 425 10.74 -15.57 -7.02
C LYS A 425 10.33 -16.67 -6.05
N LEU A 426 9.15 -16.55 -5.43
CA LEU A 426 8.63 -17.61 -4.56
C LEU A 426 8.42 -18.92 -5.33
N GLN A 427 7.97 -18.86 -6.58
CA GLN A 427 7.81 -20.06 -7.39
C GLN A 427 9.13 -20.82 -7.58
N LEU A 428 10.24 -20.13 -7.81
CA LEU A 428 11.58 -20.75 -7.90
C LEU A 428 12.00 -21.39 -6.57
N VAL A 429 11.74 -20.73 -5.44
CA VAL A 429 12.05 -21.23 -4.09
C VAL A 429 11.30 -22.53 -3.79
N ILE A 430 10.00 -22.55 -4.10
CA ILE A 430 9.13 -23.70 -3.86
C ILE A 430 9.50 -24.87 -4.78
N ARG A 431 9.60 -24.64 -6.10
CA ARG A 431 9.94 -25.69 -7.09
C ARG A 431 11.28 -26.36 -6.79
N ASN A 432 12.28 -25.58 -6.40
CA ASN A 432 13.62 -26.10 -6.10
C ASN A 432 13.78 -26.62 -4.66
N LYS A 433 12.69 -26.66 -3.87
CA LYS A 433 12.67 -27.14 -2.46
C LYS A 433 13.80 -26.55 -1.62
N LYS A 434 14.09 -25.26 -1.82
CA LYS A 434 15.25 -24.57 -1.22
C LYS A 434 15.15 -24.41 0.29
N VAL A 435 13.93 -24.48 0.84
CA VAL A 435 13.65 -24.36 2.26
C VAL A 435 13.14 -25.70 2.77
N SER A 436 13.89 -26.35 3.64
CA SER A 436 13.59 -27.71 4.15
C SER A 436 12.50 -27.74 5.23
N ARG A 437 12.22 -26.60 5.85
CA ARG A 437 11.25 -26.41 6.94
C ARG A 437 9.85 -26.06 6.42
N PRO A 438 8.77 -26.39 7.17
CA PRO A 438 7.40 -26.27 6.69
C PRO A 438 6.97 -24.81 6.46
N LEU A 439 6.27 -24.57 5.35
CA LEU A 439 5.61 -23.30 5.06
C LEU A 439 4.28 -23.24 5.81
N ALA A 440 4.17 -22.33 6.79
CA ALA A 440 3.01 -22.21 7.69
C ALA A 440 1.91 -21.29 7.14
N LEU A 441 2.29 -20.24 6.40
CA LEU A 441 1.35 -19.26 5.85
C LEU A 441 1.90 -18.62 4.57
N VAL A 442 1.03 -18.51 3.57
CA VAL A 442 1.23 -17.64 2.41
C VAL A 442 0.31 -16.44 2.51
N VAL A 443 0.89 -15.25 2.58
CA VAL A 443 0.16 -13.99 2.45
C VAL A 443 0.30 -13.50 1.01
N MET A 444 -0.79 -13.53 0.24
CA MET A 444 -0.84 -13.01 -1.12
C MET A 444 -1.43 -11.61 -1.11
N ASP A 445 -0.59 -10.59 -1.25
CA ASP A 445 -1.03 -9.21 -1.37
C ASP A 445 -1.47 -8.89 -2.81
N GLU A 446 -2.51 -8.07 -2.93
CA GLU A 446 -3.21 -7.79 -4.18
C GLU A 446 -3.53 -9.06 -5.00
N ALA A 447 -4.15 -10.05 -4.33
CA ALA A 447 -4.48 -11.36 -4.91
C ALA A 447 -5.37 -11.29 -6.17
N HIS A 448 -6.05 -10.17 -6.40
CA HIS A 448 -6.81 -9.91 -7.61
C HIS A 448 -5.96 -9.91 -8.90
N ASN A 449 -4.62 -9.80 -8.78
CA ASN A 449 -3.68 -9.93 -9.89
C ASN A 449 -3.66 -11.34 -10.53
N ILE A 450 -4.38 -12.33 -9.99
CA ILE A 450 -4.59 -13.63 -10.65
C ILE A 450 -5.27 -13.50 -12.03
N GLU A 451 -5.93 -12.36 -12.29
CA GLU A 451 -6.53 -12.04 -13.58
C GLU A 451 -5.59 -11.38 -14.60
N ASP A 452 -4.39 -10.97 -14.14
CA ASP A 452 -3.43 -10.21 -14.93
C ASP A 452 -3.06 -10.97 -16.20
N GLU A 453 -2.94 -10.24 -17.32
CA GLU A 453 -2.70 -10.85 -18.63
C GLU A 453 -1.32 -11.48 -18.75
N THR A 454 -0.36 -10.98 -17.98
CA THR A 454 1.06 -11.38 -18.05
C THR A 454 1.48 -12.31 -16.91
N ARG A 455 0.92 -12.13 -15.70
CA ARG A 455 1.35 -12.84 -14.48
C ARG A 455 0.24 -13.66 -13.81
N GLY A 456 -1.01 -13.53 -14.26
CA GLY A 456 -2.15 -14.16 -13.61
C GLY A 456 -2.05 -15.68 -13.57
N LEU A 457 -1.64 -16.29 -14.68
CA LEU A 457 -1.43 -17.75 -14.78
C LEU A 457 -0.34 -18.24 -13.83
N ARG A 458 0.76 -17.49 -13.70
CA ARG A 458 1.86 -17.80 -12.78
C ARG A 458 1.42 -17.81 -11.32
N ILE A 459 0.66 -16.79 -10.91
CA ILE A 459 0.10 -16.69 -9.54
C ILE A 459 -0.82 -17.89 -9.26
N GLU A 460 -1.69 -18.23 -10.22
CA GLU A 460 -2.61 -19.36 -10.10
C GLU A 460 -1.87 -20.69 -9.94
N LEU A 461 -0.86 -20.93 -10.78
CA LEU A 461 -0.02 -22.14 -10.71
C LEU A 461 0.75 -22.21 -9.39
N LEU A 462 1.37 -21.12 -8.95
CA LEU A 462 2.09 -21.04 -7.67
C LEU A 462 1.20 -21.46 -6.49
N LEU A 463 0.00 -20.89 -6.39
CA LEU A 463 -0.92 -21.19 -5.30
C LEU A 463 -1.42 -22.64 -5.38
N ALA A 464 -1.68 -23.17 -6.59
CA ALA A 464 -2.05 -24.56 -6.79
C ALA A 464 -0.92 -25.53 -6.37
N THR A 465 0.33 -25.22 -6.71
CA THR A 465 1.52 -26.00 -6.31
C THR A 465 1.67 -26.02 -4.80
N ILE A 466 1.60 -24.85 -4.14
CA ILE A 466 1.72 -24.79 -2.66
C ILE A 466 0.60 -25.58 -1.99
N LYS A 467 -0.64 -25.46 -2.48
CA LYS A 467 -1.77 -26.21 -1.95
C LYS A 467 -1.54 -27.72 -2.03
N GLN A 468 -0.97 -28.20 -3.14
CA GLN A 468 -0.73 -29.61 -3.39
C GLN A 468 0.46 -30.16 -2.58
N GLU A 469 1.58 -29.42 -2.54
CA GLU A 469 2.81 -29.89 -1.89
C GLU A 469 2.82 -29.70 -0.37
N TYR A 470 2.14 -28.67 0.15
CA TYR A 470 2.15 -28.29 1.57
C TYR A 470 0.79 -28.45 2.24
N GLN A 471 -0.05 -29.37 1.74
CA GLN A 471 -1.44 -29.57 2.18
C GLN A 471 -1.59 -29.81 3.70
N SER A 472 -0.56 -30.28 4.39
CA SER A 472 -0.58 -30.55 5.83
C SER A 472 -0.15 -29.37 6.71
N SER A 473 0.36 -28.28 6.14
CA SER A 473 1.00 -27.19 6.90
C SER A 473 0.66 -25.76 6.42
N ALA A 474 0.45 -25.55 5.12
CA ALA A 474 0.34 -24.20 4.56
C ALA A 474 -1.09 -23.64 4.61
N ASN A 475 -1.27 -22.59 5.40
CA ASN A 475 -2.47 -21.74 5.36
C ASN A 475 -2.33 -20.61 4.33
N PHE A 476 -3.44 -20.01 3.92
CA PHE A 476 -3.49 -18.90 2.97
C PHE A 476 -4.20 -17.67 3.53
N LEU A 477 -3.62 -16.49 3.32
CA LEU A 477 -4.26 -15.20 3.51
C LEU A 477 -4.18 -14.41 2.20
N LEU A 478 -5.34 -14.06 1.63
CA LEU A 478 -5.40 -13.31 0.39
C LEU A 478 -5.96 -11.92 0.66
N LEU A 479 -5.21 -10.89 0.29
CA LEU A 479 -5.59 -9.49 0.49
C LEU A 479 -5.96 -8.90 -0.86
N MET A 480 -7.18 -8.38 -1.00
CA MET A 480 -7.62 -7.75 -2.25
C MET A 480 -8.71 -6.69 -2.04
N PRO A 481 -8.96 -5.81 -3.03
CA PRO A 481 -10.16 -4.98 -3.06
C PRO A 481 -11.43 -5.85 -3.08
N TYR A 482 -12.59 -5.22 -3.02
CA TYR A 482 -13.87 -5.95 -3.16
C TYR A 482 -13.98 -6.62 -4.54
N VAL A 483 -14.32 -7.91 -4.56
CA VAL A 483 -14.53 -8.71 -5.78
C VAL A 483 -15.78 -9.58 -5.63
N GLU A 484 -16.60 -9.68 -6.68
CA GLU A 484 -17.76 -10.56 -6.63
C GLU A 484 -17.31 -12.03 -6.49
N LYS A 485 -17.98 -12.78 -5.60
CA LYS A 485 -17.76 -14.21 -5.32
C LYS A 485 -16.33 -14.59 -4.85
N ALA A 486 -15.68 -13.72 -4.08
CA ALA A 486 -14.39 -13.99 -3.45
C ALA A 486 -14.35 -15.30 -2.62
N GLU A 487 -15.48 -15.74 -2.08
CA GLU A 487 -15.60 -17.02 -1.37
C GLU A 487 -15.19 -18.24 -2.22
N THR A 488 -15.38 -18.17 -3.54
CA THR A 488 -14.94 -19.23 -4.47
C THR A 488 -13.43 -19.42 -4.41
N LEU A 489 -12.67 -18.33 -4.26
CA LEU A 489 -11.22 -18.36 -4.15
C LEU A 489 -10.78 -18.92 -2.79
N ALA A 490 -11.47 -18.54 -1.71
CA ALA A 490 -11.21 -19.08 -0.37
C ALA A 490 -11.44 -20.60 -0.32
N ARG A 491 -12.58 -21.07 -0.83
CA ARG A 491 -12.92 -22.50 -0.92
C ARG A 491 -11.97 -23.28 -1.82
N TRP A 492 -11.47 -22.64 -2.89
CA TRP A 492 -10.49 -23.25 -3.77
C TRP A 492 -9.17 -23.54 -3.06
N LEU A 493 -8.65 -22.63 -2.21
CA LEU A 493 -7.35 -22.80 -1.55
C LEU A 493 -7.41 -23.59 -0.25
N ALA A 494 -8.55 -23.56 0.43
CA ALA A 494 -8.71 -24.25 1.70
C ALA A 494 -8.45 -25.77 1.58
N HIS A 495 -7.97 -26.37 2.67
CA HIS A 495 -7.76 -27.82 2.75
C HIS A 495 -9.09 -28.59 2.72
N ASP A 496 -10.15 -27.99 3.25
CA ASP A 496 -11.54 -28.43 3.18
C ASP A 496 -12.40 -27.25 2.69
N VAL A 497 -13.46 -27.52 1.93
CA VAL A 497 -14.37 -26.48 1.42
C VAL A 497 -14.94 -25.62 2.55
N ASN A 498 -15.17 -26.18 3.74
CA ASN A 498 -15.69 -25.46 4.91
C ASN A 498 -14.62 -24.67 5.67
N ALA A 499 -13.33 -24.90 5.38
CA ALA A 499 -12.21 -24.17 5.97
C ALA A 499 -11.81 -22.93 5.17
N GLY A 500 -12.54 -22.62 4.09
CA GLY A 500 -12.40 -21.38 3.31
C GLY A 500 -13.32 -20.30 3.85
N HIS A 501 -12.76 -19.16 4.26
CA HIS A 501 -13.49 -18.05 4.84
C HIS A 501 -13.25 -16.74 4.10
N THR A 502 -14.28 -15.89 4.00
CA THR A 502 -14.18 -14.55 3.39
C THR A 502 -14.64 -13.49 4.36
N ILE A 503 -13.78 -12.50 4.56
CA ILE A 503 -14.01 -11.30 5.34
C ILE A 503 -14.32 -10.19 4.36
N SER A 504 -15.59 -9.78 4.28
CA SER A 504 -16.05 -8.76 3.33
C SER A 504 -16.58 -7.51 4.02
N MET A 505 -16.12 -6.36 3.51
CA MET A 505 -16.54 -5.03 3.94
C MET A 505 -17.44 -4.35 2.89
N GLY A 506 -17.99 -5.10 1.92
CA GLY A 506 -18.77 -4.51 0.82
C GLY A 506 -20.09 -3.85 1.25
N THR A 507 -20.67 -4.26 2.38
CA THR A 507 -21.99 -3.80 2.85
C THR A 507 -21.94 -2.70 3.91
N THR A 508 -20.75 -2.36 4.41
CA THR A 508 -20.57 -1.27 5.38
C THR A 508 -20.61 0.10 4.70
N PRO A 509 -21.21 1.12 5.35
CA PRO A 509 -21.09 2.50 4.90
C PRO A 509 -19.70 3.10 5.18
N TRP A 510 -18.85 2.42 5.95
CA TRP A 510 -17.53 2.92 6.29
C TRP A 510 -16.63 3.05 5.07
N LYS A 511 -15.98 4.20 4.97
CA LYS A 511 -14.97 4.51 3.96
C LYS A 511 -13.78 5.16 4.66
N PRO A 512 -12.55 4.99 4.13
CA PRO A 512 -11.38 5.72 4.64
C PRO A 512 -11.56 7.24 4.61
N ASN A 513 -12.31 7.77 3.64
CA ASN A 513 -12.64 9.17 3.46
C ASN A 513 -13.87 9.31 2.55
N GLU A 514 -14.44 10.52 2.55
CA GLU A 514 -15.35 10.90 1.47
C GLU A 514 -14.56 11.26 0.22
N ARG A 515 -15.18 11.06 -0.94
CA ARG A 515 -14.55 11.32 -2.23
C ARG A 515 -15.56 11.89 -3.21
N ILE A 516 -15.07 12.76 -4.07
CA ILE A 516 -15.75 13.14 -5.31
C ILE A 516 -14.96 12.57 -6.49
N VAL A 517 -15.66 12.01 -7.47
CA VAL A 517 -15.06 11.49 -8.70
C VAL A 517 -15.74 12.16 -9.88
N GLY A 518 -14.96 12.66 -10.82
CA GLY A 518 -15.49 13.52 -11.88
C GLY A 518 -14.66 13.56 -13.15
N ILE A 519 -15.15 14.33 -14.10
CA ILE A 519 -14.40 14.72 -15.30
C ILE A 519 -14.04 16.19 -15.23
N PHE A 520 -12.89 16.55 -15.81
CA PHE A 520 -12.50 17.94 -15.98
C PHE A 520 -12.17 18.26 -17.43
N HIS A 521 -12.38 19.51 -17.82
CA HIS A 521 -12.07 19.99 -19.17
C HIS A 521 -11.70 21.47 -19.16
N ALA A 522 -10.99 21.90 -20.20
CA ALA A 522 -10.63 23.30 -20.38
C ALA A 522 -11.69 24.05 -21.19
N GLU A 523 -11.96 25.30 -20.81
CA GLU A 523 -12.75 26.24 -21.60
C GLU A 523 -12.01 27.56 -21.79
N ALA A 524 -12.33 28.28 -22.87
CA ALA A 524 -11.73 29.58 -23.15
C ALA A 524 -12.26 30.63 -22.17
N ASP A 525 -11.35 31.45 -21.64
CA ASP A 525 -11.70 32.62 -20.83
C ASP A 525 -10.80 33.78 -21.27
N ASP A 526 -11.35 34.64 -22.12
CA ASP A 526 -10.63 35.75 -22.74
C ASP A 526 -10.57 37.01 -21.86
N SER A 527 -10.91 36.90 -20.57
CA SER A 527 -10.61 37.94 -19.57
C SER A 527 -9.11 38.22 -19.44
N VAL A 528 -8.27 37.24 -19.79
CA VAL A 528 -6.82 37.35 -19.94
C VAL A 528 -6.41 36.94 -21.35
N ARG A 529 -5.35 37.54 -21.90
CA ARG A 529 -4.85 37.21 -23.24
C ARG A 529 -4.57 35.71 -23.40
N ALA A 530 -5.27 35.09 -24.35
CA ALA A 530 -5.22 33.65 -24.62
C ALA A 530 -5.52 32.79 -23.37
N GLY A 531 -6.35 33.32 -22.47
CA GLY A 531 -6.74 32.71 -21.22
C GLY A 531 -7.69 31.54 -21.42
N TRP A 532 -7.67 30.67 -20.43
CA TRP A 532 -8.48 29.47 -20.34
C TRP A 532 -8.65 29.12 -18.87
N ARG A 533 -9.70 28.38 -18.54
CA ARG A 533 -9.94 27.91 -17.17
C ARG A 533 -10.42 26.46 -17.19
N LEU A 534 -10.49 25.87 -16.01
CA LEU A 534 -10.90 24.48 -15.84
C LEU A 534 -12.30 24.41 -15.23
N LYS A 535 -13.07 23.44 -15.72
CA LYS A 535 -14.33 23.03 -15.12
C LYS A 535 -14.25 21.58 -14.68
N TYR A 536 -14.99 21.27 -13.64
CA TYR A 536 -15.10 19.92 -13.07
C TYR A 536 -16.56 19.54 -12.85
N GLN A 537 -16.92 18.33 -13.26
CA GLN A 537 -18.26 17.78 -13.11
C GLN A 537 -18.18 16.44 -12.38
N THR A 538 -18.87 16.30 -11.26
CA THR A 538 -18.96 15.02 -10.54
C THR A 538 -19.80 14.01 -11.31
N LEU A 539 -19.40 12.74 -11.24
CA LEU A 539 -20.07 11.63 -11.91
C LEU A 539 -20.75 10.71 -10.90
N THR A 540 -21.80 10.02 -11.35
CA THR A 540 -22.33 8.87 -10.64
C THR A 540 -21.36 7.70 -10.78
N THR A 541 -21.02 7.06 -9.67
CA THR A 541 -19.98 6.01 -9.61
C THR A 541 -20.48 4.76 -8.92
N THR A 542 -19.91 3.59 -9.28
CA THR A 542 -20.28 2.31 -8.65
C THR A 542 -20.02 2.28 -7.15
N PRO A 543 -18.83 2.63 -6.64
CA PRO A 543 -18.67 2.94 -5.22
C PRO A 543 -19.37 4.27 -5.02
N LYS A 544 -20.49 4.32 -4.31
CA LYS A 544 -21.30 5.52 -4.10
C LYS A 544 -20.46 6.69 -3.55
N THR A 545 -19.91 7.53 -4.43
CA THR A 545 -19.14 8.73 -4.09
C THR A 545 -20.06 9.94 -4.01
N ILE A 546 -19.58 11.05 -3.45
CA ILE A 546 -20.39 12.27 -3.37
C ILE A 546 -20.61 12.79 -4.78
N GLN A 547 -21.88 13.00 -5.12
CA GLN A 547 -22.30 13.60 -6.38
C GLN A 547 -22.87 14.99 -6.11
N LEU A 548 -22.30 15.98 -6.78
CA LEU A 548 -22.76 17.36 -6.76
C LEU A 548 -23.54 17.67 -8.05
N GLU A 549 -24.46 18.62 -7.96
CA GLU A 549 -25.21 19.11 -9.12
C GLU A 549 -24.42 20.23 -9.82
N GLY A 550 -24.47 20.30 -11.16
CA GLY A 550 -23.85 21.39 -11.93
C GLY A 550 -22.39 21.16 -12.37
N GLU A 551 -21.78 22.21 -12.93
CA GLU A 551 -20.35 22.24 -13.29
C GLU A 551 -19.63 23.25 -12.40
N HIS A 552 -18.49 22.84 -11.84
CA HIS A 552 -17.75 23.63 -10.87
C HIS A 552 -16.52 24.26 -11.50
N LEU A 553 -16.28 25.54 -11.25
CA LEU A 553 -15.09 26.23 -11.73
C LEU A 553 -13.89 25.87 -10.86
N VAL A 554 -12.76 25.54 -11.48
CA VAL A 554 -11.54 25.11 -10.79
C VAL A 554 -10.42 26.12 -10.99
N GLY A 555 -9.88 26.63 -9.88
CA GLY A 555 -8.81 27.62 -9.85
C GLY A 555 -9.16 28.92 -10.57
N GLY A 556 -8.11 29.65 -10.98
CA GLY A 556 -8.22 30.89 -11.73
C GLY A 556 -8.04 30.74 -13.24
N VAL A 557 -8.06 31.86 -13.94
CA VAL A 557 -7.77 31.91 -15.39
C VAL A 557 -6.27 31.70 -15.63
N LYS A 558 -5.96 30.86 -16.61
CA LYS A 558 -4.61 30.52 -17.09
C LYS A 558 -3.74 29.92 -15.97
N PRO A 559 -4.14 28.77 -15.40
CA PRO A 559 -3.46 28.17 -14.24
C PRO A 559 -2.02 27.73 -14.52
N LEU A 560 -1.68 27.48 -15.78
CA LEU A 560 -0.30 27.29 -16.28
C LEU A 560 -0.03 28.38 -17.32
N ASP A 561 1.21 28.87 -17.42
CA ASP A 561 1.59 29.92 -18.37
C ASP A 561 1.72 29.40 -19.82
N ILE A 562 0.61 28.92 -20.35
CA ILE A 562 0.46 28.40 -21.71
C ILE A 562 -0.80 28.97 -22.35
N PRO A 563 -0.83 29.17 -23.68
CA PRO A 563 -2.01 29.68 -24.36
C PRO A 563 -3.11 28.62 -24.46
N LYS A 564 -4.38 29.06 -24.50
CA LYS A 564 -5.56 28.18 -24.65
C LYS A 564 -5.45 27.18 -25.81
N SER A 565 -4.74 27.54 -26.88
CA SER A 565 -4.49 26.68 -28.05
C SER A 565 -3.67 25.42 -27.77
N LYS A 566 -3.05 25.27 -26.59
CA LYS A 566 -2.32 24.06 -26.16
C LYS A 566 -3.22 23.04 -25.46
N VAL A 567 -4.32 23.49 -24.86
CA VAL A 567 -5.24 22.65 -24.07
C VAL A 567 -6.60 22.45 -24.76
N PHE A 568 -6.94 23.30 -25.73
CA PHE A 568 -8.22 23.23 -26.41
C PHE A 568 -8.13 23.87 -27.80
N ASP A 569 -8.87 23.35 -28.76
CA ASP A 569 -9.08 23.99 -30.06
C ASP A 569 -10.39 24.79 -30.03
N ALA A 570 -10.25 26.11 -29.89
CA ALA A 570 -11.37 27.03 -29.84
C ALA A 570 -12.22 27.08 -31.12
N LYS A 571 -11.69 26.62 -32.28
CA LYS A 571 -12.45 26.65 -33.55
C LYS A 571 -13.46 25.52 -33.64
N ASN A 572 -13.08 24.33 -33.18
CA ASN A 572 -13.85 23.10 -33.32
C ASN A 572 -14.42 22.59 -31.99
N SER A 573 -14.20 23.35 -30.92
CA SER A 573 -14.50 22.97 -29.55
C SER A 573 -13.94 21.61 -29.11
N LEU A 574 -12.74 21.26 -29.59
CA LEU A 574 -12.09 19.98 -29.31
C LEU A 574 -11.08 20.10 -28.16
N GLN A 575 -11.21 19.24 -27.17
CA GLN A 575 -10.26 19.10 -26.06
C GLN A 575 -8.96 18.44 -26.55
N LYS A 576 -7.82 18.92 -26.04
CA LYS A 576 -6.48 18.37 -26.32
C LYS A 576 -5.50 18.70 -25.19
N GLY A 577 -4.24 18.28 -25.33
CA GLY A 577 -3.22 18.60 -24.32
C GLY A 577 -3.59 18.09 -22.93
N PHE A 578 -4.19 16.90 -22.84
CA PHE A 578 -4.77 16.38 -21.61
C PHE A 578 -3.76 16.33 -20.46
N ALA A 579 -2.49 15.99 -20.73
CA ALA A 579 -1.43 16.05 -19.73
C ALA A 579 -1.27 17.46 -19.12
N LEU A 580 -1.37 18.52 -19.93
CA LEU A 580 -1.29 19.91 -19.44
C LEU A 580 -2.54 20.29 -18.63
N GLN A 581 -3.73 19.83 -19.02
CA GLN A 581 -4.93 20.01 -18.22
C GLN A 581 -4.80 19.28 -16.86
N THR A 582 -4.29 18.04 -16.87
CA THR A 582 -4.00 17.24 -15.66
C THR A 582 -2.97 17.94 -14.75
N ALA A 583 -1.89 18.47 -15.32
CA ALA A 583 -0.88 19.23 -14.60
C ALA A 583 -1.48 20.48 -13.94
N ALA A 584 -2.35 21.21 -14.64
CA ALA A 584 -3.02 22.37 -14.10
C ALA A 584 -3.96 22.02 -12.93
N MET A 585 -4.77 20.95 -13.05
CA MET A 585 -5.58 20.44 -11.95
C MET A 585 -4.71 20.10 -10.74
N ALA A 586 -3.63 19.33 -10.94
CA ALA A 586 -2.76 18.92 -9.85
C ALA A 586 -2.07 20.11 -9.17
N LYS A 587 -1.63 21.12 -9.93
CA LYS A 587 -1.09 22.36 -9.39
C LYS A 587 -2.12 23.07 -8.50
N ILE A 588 -3.35 23.27 -8.99
CA ILE A 588 -4.40 24.00 -8.25
C ILE A 588 -4.68 23.30 -6.91
N PHE A 589 -4.84 21.98 -6.93
CA PHE A 589 -5.14 21.22 -5.72
C PHE A 589 -3.92 20.95 -4.83
N SER A 590 -2.70 21.22 -5.29
CA SER A 590 -1.48 21.09 -4.47
C SER A 590 -1.45 22.04 -3.26
N GLU A 591 -2.27 23.10 -3.27
CA GLU A 591 -2.44 23.99 -2.12
C GLU A 591 -3.13 23.32 -0.93
N ARG A 592 -3.86 22.22 -1.15
CA ARG A 592 -4.53 21.44 -0.09
C ARG A 592 -3.64 20.35 0.51
N GLY A 593 -2.62 19.94 -0.23
CA GLY A 593 -1.74 18.83 0.09
C GLY A 593 -1.24 18.15 -1.19
N THR A 594 -0.42 17.10 -1.06
CA THR A 594 0.17 16.39 -2.19
C THR A 594 -0.89 16.00 -3.23
N SER A 595 -0.74 16.45 -4.48
CA SER A 595 -1.60 16.07 -5.61
C SER A 595 -0.86 15.22 -6.63
N ILE A 596 -1.50 14.18 -7.15
CA ILE A 596 -0.93 13.31 -8.20
C ILE A 596 -1.46 13.72 -9.57
N ALA A 597 -0.53 13.94 -10.51
CA ALA A 597 -0.80 14.09 -11.93
C ALA A 597 -0.36 12.83 -12.68
N VAL A 598 -1.32 12.06 -13.21
CA VAL A 598 -1.05 10.79 -13.90
C VAL A 598 -1.11 10.97 -15.42
N ALA A 599 0.04 10.84 -16.07
CA ALA A 599 0.11 10.72 -17.51
C ALA A 599 -0.07 9.25 -17.91
N THR A 600 -1.05 8.98 -18.75
CA THR A 600 -1.40 7.64 -19.21
C THR A 600 -0.87 7.33 -20.61
N SER A 601 -0.04 8.21 -21.17
CA SER A 601 0.46 8.12 -22.56
C SER A 601 1.94 7.71 -22.65
N LYS A 602 2.86 8.57 -22.22
CA LYS A 602 4.32 8.34 -22.30
C LYS A 602 5.02 9.01 -21.13
N ILE A 603 6.24 8.55 -20.83
CA ILE A 603 7.12 9.17 -19.81
C ILE A 603 7.44 10.63 -20.13
N ASP A 604 7.61 10.97 -21.40
CA ASP A 604 7.81 12.37 -21.82
C ASP A 604 6.67 13.31 -21.38
N SER A 605 5.43 12.82 -21.38
CA SER A 605 4.29 13.57 -20.86
C SER A 605 4.44 13.84 -19.36
N VAL A 606 5.05 12.94 -18.58
CA VAL A 606 5.33 13.14 -17.15
C VAL A 606 6.30 14.31 -16.95
N TRP A 607 7.42 14.30 -17.67
CA TRP A 607 8.39 15.40 -17.63
C TRP A 607 7.78 16.72 -18.10
N THR A 608 6.96 16.69 -19.16
CA THR A 608 6.24 17.87 -19.64
C THR A 608 5.32 18.47 -18.56
N MET A 609 4.57 17.64 -17.84
CA MET A 609 3.74 18.10 -16.72
C MET A 609 4.60 18.76 -15.64
N ALA A 610 5.66 18.07 -15.19
CA ALA A 610 6.54 18.55 -14.12
C ALA A 610 7.21 19.88 -14.48
N ARG A 611 7.75 20.01 -15.69
CA ARG A 611 8.34 21.27 -16.21
C ARG A 611 7.35 22.41 -16.19
N LYS A 612 6.13 22.20 -16.71
CA LYS A 612 5.10 23.26 -16.77
C LYS A 612 4.56 23.67 -15.40
N ILE A 613 4.53 22.75 -14.44
CA ILE A 613 4.20 23.11 -13.06
C ILE A 613 5.35 23.92 -12.45
N SER A 614 6.60 23.47 -12.60
CA SER A 614 7.81 24.09 -12.06
C SER A 614 7.98 25.56 -12.47
N GLU A 615 7.63 25.90 -13.72
CA GLU A 615 7.64 27.27 -14.25
C GLU A 615 6.73 28.24 -13.47
N THR A 616 5.77 27.73 -12.70
CA THR A 616 4.71 28.54 -12.07
C THR A 616 4.55 28.34 -10.58
N VAL A 617 5.40 27.52 -9.96
CA VAL A 617 5.35 27.18 -8.53
C VAL A 617 6.63 27.69 -7.87
N ASP A 618 6.47 28.45 -6.78
CA ASP A 618 7.59 29.03 -6.04
C ASP A 618 8.37 27.98 -5.26
N VAL A 619 9.66 28.24 -5.09
CA VAL A 619 10.59 27.42 -4.29
C VAL A 619 10.12 27.37 -2.82
N LEU A 620 10.28 26.22 -2.18
CA LEU A 620 10.04 26.04 -0.75
C LEU A 620 11.07 26.86 0.05
N SER A 621 10.60 27.64 1.02
CA SER A 621 11.47 28.44 1.87
C SER A 621 11.04 28.32 3.35
N PRO A 622 11.81 27.60 4.19
CA PRO A 622 13.00 26.81 3.85
C PRO A 622 12.65 25.56 3.02
N ILE A 623 13.64 25.00 2.32
CA ILE A 623 13.51 23.66 1.73
C ILE A 623 13.55 22.65 2.89
N PRO A 624 12.62 21.68 2.96
CA PRO A 624 12.67 20.63 3.98
C PRO A 624 13.95 19.80 3.91
N ASP A 625 14.53 19.47 5.06
CA ASP A 625 15.76 18.63 5.17
C ASP A 625 15.63 17.30 4.42
N GLU A 626 14.42 16.71 4.43
CA GLU A 626 14.13 15.47 3.70
C GLU A 626 14.32 15.65 2.18
N ILE A 627 13.87 16.79 1.65
CA ILE A 627 14.05 17.13 0.23
C ILE A 627 15.54 17.37 -0.07
N GLU A 628 16.25 18.08 0.81
CA GLU A 628 17.68 18.33 0.63
C GLU A 628 18.49 17.03 0.60
N LEU A 629 18.15 16.05 1.46
CA LEU A 629 18.78 14.73 1.47
C LEU A 629 18.61 14.02 0.12
N VAL A 630 17.40 14.02 -0.43
CA VAL A 630 17.11 13.40 -1.75
C VAL A 630 17.78 14.18 -2.88
N GLN A 631 17.85 15.51 -2.82
CA GLN A 631 18.59 16.30 -3.78
C GLN A 631 20.08 15.94 -3.78
N LYS A 632 20.72 15.82 -2.62
CA LYS A 632 22.13 15.38 -2.51
C LYS A 632 22.32 13.96 -3.05
N PHE A 633 21.37 13.05 -2.80
CA PHE A 633 21.38 11.71 -3.35
C PHE A 633 21.34 11.74 -4.88
N LEU A 634 20.40 12.47 -5.47
CA LEU A 634 20.29 12.63 -6.93
C LEU A 634 21.57 13.20 -7.56
N LYS A 635 22.16 14.22 -6.94
CA LYS A 635 23.42 14.81 -7.42
C LYS A 635 24.59 13.82 -7.38
N THR A 636 24.57 12.87 -6.44
CA THR A 636 25.65 11.90 -6.23
C THR A 636 25.49 10.64 -7.09
N GLU A 637 24.29 10.06 -7.10
CA GLU A 637 24.03 8.75 -7.74
C GLU A 637 23.52 8.87 -9.18
N ILE A 638 22.97 10.02 -9.58
CA ILE A 638 22.33 10.22 -10.89
C ILE A 638 23.09 11.25 -11.72
N SER A 639 23.00 12.54 -11.38
CA SER A 639 23.73 13.65 -12.01
C SER A 639 23.48 14.95 -11.23
N PRO A 640 24.51 15.81 -11.04
CA PRO A 640 24.33 17.15 -10.47
C PRO A 640 23.37 18.06 -11.26
N ASP A 641 23.30 17.84 -12.58
CA ASP A 641 22.52 18.64 -13.54
C ASP A 641 21.13 18.04 -13.81
N PHE A 642 20.74 16.98 -13.08
CA PHE A 642 19.45 16.33 -13.27
C PHE A 642 18.30 17.26 -12.86
N GLU A 643 17.38 17.56 -13.80
CA GLU A 643 16.34 18.59 -13.59
C GLU A 643 15.40 18.32 -12.40
N LEU A 644 15.25 17.05 -11.99
CA LEU A 644 14.47 16.68 -10.81
C LEU A 644 15.01 17.32 -9.53
N VAL A 645 16.31 17.60 -9.45
CA VAL A 645 16.94 18.28 -8.31
C VAL A 645 16.31 19.65 -8.10
N GLU A 646 16.20 20.48 -9.14
CA GLU A 646 15.56 21.80 -9.02
C GLU A 646 14.06 21.66 -8.77
N MET A 647 13.37 20.75 -9.47
CA MET A 647 11.93 20.52 -9.29
C MET A 647 11.57 20.16 -7.84
N LEU A 648 12.39 19.36 -7.17
CA LEU A 648 12.21 19.00 -5.77
C LEU A 648 12.26 20.21 -4.83
N SER A 649 13.07 21.23 -5.12
CA SER A 649 13.10 22.47 -4.32
C SER A 649 11.76 23.21 -4.33
N ARG A 650 10.91 22.96 -5.33
CA ARG A 650 9.55 23.50 -5.47
C ARG A 650 8.47 22.52 -4.97
N GLY A 651 8.88 21.38 -4.42
CA GLY A 651 8.00 20.29 -3.99
C GLY A 651 7.42 19.48 -5.14
N ILE A 652 8.07 19.42 -6.30
CA ILE A 652 7.59 18.68 -7.48
C ILE A 652 8.42 17.40 -7.62
N GLY A 653 7.75 16.24 -7.49
CA GLY A 653 8.35 14.93 -7.70
C GLY A 653 7.96 14.32 -9.06
N VAL A 654 8.80 13.41 -9.55
CA VAL A 654 8.56 12.61 -10.76
C VAL A 654 8.70 11.14 -10.43
N HIS A 655 7.76 10.30 -10.89
CA HIS A 655 7.77 8.85 -10.68
C HIS A 655 7.40 8.07 -11.94
N HIS A 656 8.31 7.24 -12.44
CA HIS A 656 8.07 6.35 -13.57
C HIS A 656 9.15 5.27 -13.66
N ALA A 657 8.92 4.23 -14.47
CA ALA A 657 9.85 3.11 -14.63
C ALA A 657 11.24 3.47 -15.22
N GLY A 658 11.43 4.66 -15.77
CA GLY A 658 12.74 5.17 -16.21
C GLY A 658 13.56 5.89 -15.13
N LEU A 659 13.32 5.61 -13.85
CA LEU A 659 14.15 6.06 -12.71
C LEU A 659 14.70 4.82 -11.99
N SER A 660 15.83 4.95 -11.31
CA SER A 660 16.37 3.85 -10.49
C SER A 660 15.42 3.47 -9.36
N ASP A 661 15.52 2.23 -8.88
CA ASP A 661 14.70 1.71 -7.78
C ASP A 661 14.84 2.55 -6.51
N GLU A 662 16.06 3.03 -6.21
CA GLU A 662 16.37 3.87 -5.06
C GLU A 662 15.77 5.27 -5.18
N VAL A 663 15.84 5.90 -6.36
CA VAL A 663 15.18 7.19 -6.60
C VAL A 663 13.67 7.06 -6.44
N ARG A 664 13.06 6.01 -7.00
CA ARG A 664 11.61 5.77 -6.84
C ARG A 664 11.25 5.60 -5.37
N ALA A 665 12.02 4.82 -4.61
CA ALA A 665 11.80 4.63 -3.18
C ALA A 665 11.94 5.93 -2.36
N LEU A 666 12.89 6.80 -2.71
CA LEU A 666 13.07 8.10 -2.03
C LEU A 666 11.96 9.11 -2.39
N ILE A 667 11.53 9.15 -3.66
CA ILE A 667 10.38 9.97 -4.07
C ILE A 667 9.09 9.47 -3.41
N GLU A 668 8.93 8.15 -3.29
CA GLU A 668 7.82 7.53 -2.57
C GLU A 668 7.84 7.91 -1.09
N TRP A 669 9.00 7.86 -0.44
CA TRP A 669 9.16 8.31 0.94
C TRP A 669 8.82 9.80 1.12
N LEU A 670 9.30 10.69 0.24
CA LEU A 670 8.94 12.11 0.28
C LEU A 670 7.42 12.33 0.12
N ALA A 671 6.77 11.50 -0.69
CA ALA A 671 5.32 11.55 -0.84
C ALA A 671 4.58 10.99 0.40
N GLU A 672 5.10 9.93 1.04
CA GLU A 672 4.61 9.38 2.33
C GLU A 672 4.70 10.41 3.46
N GLU A 673 5.82 11.14 3.54
CA GLU A 673 6.05 12.19 4.54
C GLU A 673 5.35 13.52 4.21
N GLY A 674 4.54 13.57 3.13
CA GLY A 674 3.79 14.76 2.73
C GLY A 674 4.66 15.96 2.35
N LYS A 675 5.91 15.72 1.92
CA LYS A 675 6.89 16.77 1.58
C LYS A 675 6.73 17.29 0.15
N LEU A 676 6.05 16.54 -0.72
CA LEU A 676 5.77 16.94 -2.11
C LEU A 676 4.46 17.73 -2.22
N ARG A 677 4.45 18.81 -3.01
CA ARG A 677 3.23 19.50 -3.45
C ARG A 677 2.56 18.75 -4.59
N VAL A 678 3.34 18.33 -5.59
CA VAL A 678 2.84 17.61 -6.77
C VAL A 678 3.73 16.42 -7.10
N LEU A 679 3.11 15.28 -7.41
CA LEU A 679 3.79 14.11 -7.96
C LEU A 679 3.29 13.84 -9.39
N CYS A 680 4.17 14.02 -10.38
CA CYS A 680 3.90 13.65 -11.76
C CYS A 680 4.32 12.20 -12.01
N THR A 681 3.41 11.36 -12.54
CA THR A 681 3.67 9.92 -12.64
C THR A 681 3.01 9.24 -13.84
N THR A 682 3.49 8.04 -14.19
CA THR A 682 2.75 7.07 -15.01
C THR A 682 1.74 6.28 -14.17
N THR A 683 0.88 5.47 -14.83
CA THR A 683 -0.12 4.61 -14.17
C THR A 683 0.48 3.52 -13.29
N THR A 684 1.79 3.26 -13.40
CA THR A 684 2.54 2.33 -12.55
C THR A 684 2.42 2.65 -11.07
N ILE A 685 2.11 3.90 -10.69
CA ILE A 685 1.82 4.28 -9.29
C ILE A 685 0.60 3.55 -8.70
N ALA A 686 -0.30 3.04 -9.56
CA ALA A 686 -1.47 2.28 -9.12
C ALA A 686 -1.06 1.01 -8.36
N GLN A 687 0.08 0.41 -8.74
CA GLN A 687 0.61 -0.82 -8.16
C GLN A 687 1.76 -0.50 -7.19
N GLY A 688 1.55 -0.72 -5.89
CA GLY A 688 2.68 -0.94 -4.98
C GLY A 688 3.25 0.27 -4.25
N ILE A 689 2.42 1.29 -3.98
CA ILE A 689 2.81 2.46 -3.19
C ILE A 689 1.73 2.74 -2.16
N ASN A 690 2.02 3.31 -0.98
CA ASN A 690 1.05 3.45 0.11
C ASN A 690 0.98 4.86 0.73
N PHE A 691 1.22 5.94 -0.02
CA PHE A 691 1.02 7.30 0.49
C PHE A 691 -0.39 7.88 0.21
N PRO A 692 -0.94 8.65 1.15
CA PRO A 692 -2.17 9.43 0.98
C PRO A 692 -1.93 10.71 0.19
N VAL A 693 -2.83 11.03 -0.73
CA VAL A 693 -2.79 12.29 -1.51
C VAL A 693 -4.14 12.99 -1.44
N SER A 694 -4.17 14.32 -1.48
CA SER A 694 -5.42 15.09 -1.45
C SER A 694 -6.23 14.86 -2.73
N SER A 695 -5.55 14.72 -3.86
CA SER A 695 -6.17 14.58 -5.17
C SER A 695 -5.37 13.74 -6.16
N VAL A 696 -6.10 13.14 -7.11
CA VAL A 696 -5.54 12.34 -8.21
C VAL A 696 -6.22 12.74 -9.52
N PHE A 697 -5.41 13.13 -10.51
CA PHE A 697 -5.90 13.51 -11.83
C PHE A 697 -5.28 12.67 -12.92
N LEU A 698 -6.09 12.16 -13.85
CA LEU A 698 -5.63 11.32 -14.97
C LEU A 698 -5.79 12.05 -16.30
N SER A 699 -4.80 11.90 -17.18
CA SER A 699 -4.85 12.46 -18.54
C SER A 699 -5.76 11.69 -19.50
N SER A 700 -6.06 10.42 -19.23
CA SER A 700 -6.97 9.61 -20.06
C SER A 700 -7.36 8.32 -19.33
N ARG A 701 -8.40 7.65 -19.83
CA ARG A 701 -8.73 6.26 -19.47
C ARG A 701 -7.90 5.22 -20.24
N PHE A 702 -7.15 5.63 -21.26
CA PHE A 702 -6.32 4.73 -22.07
C PHE A 702 -4.88 4.71 -21.55
N VAL A 703 -4.29 3.51 -21.53
CA VAL A 703 -2.90 3.23 -21.14
C VAL A 703 -2.11 2.62 -22.30
N PRO A 704 -0.77 2.73 -22.30
CA PRO A 704 0.06 2.18 -23.37
C PRO A 704 0.10 0.66 -23.29
N HIS A 705 -0.01 -0.02 -24.44
CA HIS A 705 0.05 -1.47 -24.58
C HIS A 705 0.84 -1.83 -25.84
N GLY A 706 2.17 -1.95 -25.69
CA GLY A 706 3.07 -2.15 -26.82
C GLY A 706 3.00 -0.98 -27.81
N THR A 707 2.59 -1.26 -29.05
CA THR A 707 2.49 -0.26 -30.13
C THR A 707 1.15 0.47 -30.18
N TYR A 708 0.16 0.06 -29.38
CA TYR A 708 -1.18 0.68 -29.34
C TYR A 708 -1.55 1.08 -27.90
N SER A 709 -2.72 1.69 -27.72
CA SER A 709 -3.28 2.01 -26.41
C SER A 709 -4.50 1.14 -26.10
N LYS A 710 -4.62 0.68 -24.86
CA LYS A 710 -5.77 -0.11 -24.37
C LYS A 710 -6.53 0.69 -23.31
N GLU A 711 -7.84 0.50 -23.20
CA GLU A 711 -8.61 1.07 -22.10
C GLU A 711 -8.20 0.40 -20.77
N MET A 712 -7.88 1.21 -19.76
CA MET A 712 -7.57 0.75 -18.41
C MET A 712 -8.79 0.01 -17.83
N SER A 713 -8.58 -1.07 -17.09
CA SER A 713 -9.71 -1.76 -16.43
C SER A 713 -10.34 -0.89 -15.34
N PRO A 714 -11.66 -1.01 -15.05
CA PRO A 714 -12.28 -0.30 -13.93
C PRO A 714 -11.59 -0.55 -12.58
N ARG A 715 -11.02 -1.74 -12.37
CA ARG A 715 -10.27 -2.10 -11.15
C ARG A 715 -8.98 -1.28 -11.02
N GLU A 716 -8.18 -1.16 -12.08
CA GLU A 716 -6.98 -0.33 -12.08
C GLU A 716 -7.30 1.13 -11.79
N PHE A 717 -8.39 1.65 -12.37
CA PHE A 717 -8.87 2.99 -12.09
C PHE A 717 -9.25 3.16 -10.61
N TRP A 718 -10.04 2.25 -10.04
CA TRP A 718 -10.46 2.34 -8.64
C TRP A 718 -9.31 2.11 -7.66
N ASN A 719 -8.29 1.33 -8.02
CA ASN A 719 -7.06 1.21 -7.24
C ASN A 719 -6.30 2.53 -7.19
N LEU A 720 -6.26 3.28 -8.29
CA LEU A 720 -5.65 4.60 -8.34
C LEU A 720 -6.52 5.67 -7.63
N ALA A 721 -7.83 5.71 -7.91
CA ALA A 721 -8.79 6.62 -7.29
C ALA A 721 -8.96 6.38 -5.78
N GLY A 722 -8.71 5.15 -5.31
CA GLY A 722 -8.65 4.77 -3.90
C GLY A 722 -7.54 5.44 -3.10
N ARG A 723 -6.55 6.03 -3.79
CA ARG A 723 -5.43 6.76 -3.18
C ARG A 723 -5.80 8.19 -2.80
N ALA A 724 -6.84 8.75 -3.43
CA ALA A 724 -7.30 10.10 -3.16
C ALA A 724 -8.04 10.14 -1.81
N GLY A 725 -7.41 10.83 -0.87
CA GLY A 725 -7.70 10.94 0.55
C GLY A 725 -7.69 9.60 1.28
N ARG A 726 -6.83 9.50 2.28
CA ARG A 726 -6.81 8.35 3.20
C ARG A 726 -6.81 8.89 4.62
N MET A 727 -7.00 7.97 5.57
CA MET A 727 -7.02 8.22 7.00
C MET A 727 -5.92 9.18 7.46
N GLY A 728 -6.28 10.29 8.11
CA GLY A 728 -5.35 11.29 8.66
C GLY A 728 -5.13 12.55 7.81
N HIS A 729 -5.56 12.55 6.55
CA HIS A 729 -5.54 13.72 5.64
C HIS A 729 -6.95 14.27 5.39
N ASP A 730 -7.08 15.25 4.47
CA ASP A 730 -8.31 15.90 4.02
C ASP A 730 -9.57 15.04 4.12
N SER A 731 -10.64 15.65 4.64
CA SER A 731 -11.98 15.07 4.74
C SER A 731 -12.54 14.57 3.40
N VAL A 732 -12.22 15.22 2.27
CA VAL A 732 -12.68 14.85 0.92
C VAL A 732 -11.53 14.69 -0.07
N GLY A 733 -11.36 13.48 -0.62
CA GLY A 733 -10.46 13.20 -1.74
C GLY A 733 -11.06 13.59 -3.08
N VAL A 734 -10.26 14.18 -3.98
CA VAL A 734 -10.73 14.62 -5.32
C VAL A 734 -10.09 13.79 -6.42
N VAL A 735 -10.92 13.16 -7.25
CA VAL A 735 -10.45 12.35 -8.38
C VAL A 735 -11.02 12.89 -9.68
N GLY A 736 -10.17 13.20 -10.65
CA GLY A 736 -10.61 13.68 -11.95
C GLY A 736 -10.01 12.91 -13.12
N LEU A 737 -10.78 12.70 -14.18
CA LEU A 737 -10.27 12.32 -15.50
C LEU A 737 -10.46 13.46 -16.49
N ALA A 738 -9.49 13.68 -17.38
CA ALA A 738 -9.70 14.59 -18.48
C ALA A 738 -10.87 14.09 -19.36
N ALA A 739 -11.84 14.97 -19.63
CA ALA A 739 -13.09 14.61 -20.31
C ALA A 739 -12.90 14.04 -21.73
N GLY A 740 -11.75 14.33 -22.35
CA GLY A 740 -11.51 13.99 -23.75
C GLY A 740 -12.51 14.67 -24.68
N ASN A 741 -12.78 14.03 -25.82
CA ASN A 741 -13.80 14.47 -26.77
C ASN A 741 -15.06 13.58 -26.74
N GLU A 742 -15.10 12.57 -25.85
CA GLU A 742 -16.20 11.61 -25.72
C GLU A 742 -16.55 11.42 -24.22
N PRO A 743 -17.04 12.47 -23.53
CA PRO A 743 -17.25 12.45 -22.08
C PRO A 743 -18.25 11.37 -21.63
N GLU A 744 -19.28 11.09 -22.43
CA GLU A 744 -20.29 10.06 -22.17
C GLU A 744 -19.66 8.67 -21.97
N LYS A 745 -18.61 8.35 -22.74
CA LYS A 745 -17.89 7.07 -22.61
C LYS A 745 -17.12 6.98 -21.29
N ILE A 746 -16.68 8.11 -20.72
CA ILE A 746 -16.04 8.14 -19.41
C ILE A 746 -17.08 7.91 -18.30
N VAL A 747 -18.28 8.48 -18.45
CA VAL A 747 -19.40 8.22 -17.52
C VAL A 747 -19.73 6.73 -17.50
N GLU A 748 -19.86 6.11 -18.67
CA GLU A 748 -20.07 4.67 -18.79
C GLU A 748 -18.91 3.89 -18.13
N TYR A 749 -17.67 4.30 -18.41
CA TYR A 749 -16.47 3.65 -17.88
C TYR A 749 -16.42 3.62 -16.34
N VAL A 750 -16.63 4.77 -15.69
CA VAL A 750 -16.56 4.90 -14.22
C VAL A 750 -17.76 4.22 -13.53
N SER A 751 -18.87 4.05 -14.26
CA SER A 751 -20.09 3.39 -13.78
C SER A 751 -20.02 1.85 -13.87
N LYS A 752 -19.04 1.27 -14.57
CA LYS A 752 -18.90 -0.19 -14.71
C LYS A 752 -18.58 -0.84 -13.37
N THR A 753 -19.40 -1.81 -12.97
CA THR A 753 -19.12 -2.69 -11.82
C THR A 753 -17.87 -3.51 -12.06
N THR A 754 -17.03 -3.63 -11.03
CA THR A 754 -15.96 -4.61 -11.01
C THR A 754 -16.59 -5.99 -10.85
N GLY A 755 -16.68 -6.75 -11.95
CA GLY A 755 -17.28 -8.09 -11.95
C GLY A 755 -16.48 -9.13 -11.17
N GLU A 756 -16.90 -10.40 -11.26
CA GLU A 756 -16.27 -11.57 -10.64
C GLU A 756 -14.79 -11.75 -10.97
N LEU A 757 -14.08 -12.44 -10.08
CA LEU A 757 -12.69 -12.84 -10.33
C LEU A 757 -12.65 -13.90 -11.45
N VAL A 758 -11.96 -13.63 -12.56
CA VAL A 758 -11.83 -14.58 -13.68
C VAL A 758 -10.37 -14.95 -13.90
N SER A 759 -10.06 -16.23 -13.66
CA SER A 759 -8.77 -16.85 -13.99
C SER A 759 -8.26 -16.46 -15.38
N ARG A 760 -6.96 -16.14 -15.50
CA ARG A 760 -6.33 -15.87 -16.79
C ARG A 760 -6.42 -17.07 -17.73
N LEU A 761 -6.33 -18.30 -17.22
CA LEU A 761 -6.47 -19.53 -17.99
C LEU A 761 -7.84 -19.58 -18.70
N VAL A 762 -8.91 -19.24 -17.99
CA VAL A 762 -10.27 -19.19 -18.55
C VAL A 762 -10.40 -18.12 -19.63
N LYS A 763 -9.78 -16.94 -19.42
CA LYS A 763 -9.78 -15.86 -20.43
C LYS A 763 -9.05 -16.30 -21.70
N MET A 764 -7.87 -16.92 -21.57
CA MET A 764 -7.10 -17.43 -22.71
C MET A 764 -7.89 -18.45 -23.52
N LEU A 765 -8.57 -19.40 -22.88
CA LEU A 765 -9.39 -20.40 -23.58
C LEU A 765 -10.59 -19.78 -24.31
N LYS A 766 -11.25 -18.77 -23.72
CA LYS A 766 -12.32 -18.00 -24.38
C LYS A 766 -11.82 -17.18 -25.57
N GLU A 767 -10.63 -16.59 -25.47
CA GLU A 767 -9.98 -15.88 -26.58
C GLU A 767 -9.70 -16.84 -27.75
N LEU A 768 -9.23 -18.05 -27.46
CA LEU A 768 -8.99 -19.09 -28.47
C LEU A 768 -10.25 -19.63 -29.11
N GLU A 769 -11.30 -19.86 -28.32
CA GLU A 769 -12.62 -20.22 -28.82
C GLU A 769 -13.16 -19.17 -29.78
N LYS A 770 -13.10 -17.89 -29.39
CA LYS A 770 -13.53 -16.77 -30.24
C LYS A 770 -12.71 -16.67 -31.53
N ALA A 771 -11.45 -17.07 -31.49
CA ALA A 771 -10.57 -17.16 -32.65
C ALA A 771 -10.76 -18.44 -33.48
N GLY A 772 -11.56 -19.42 -33.02
CA GLY A 772 -11.77 -20.70 -33.69
C GLY A 772 -10.63 -21.72 -33.52
N ASN A 773 -9.69 -21.46 -32.59
CA ASN A 773 -8.46 -22.22 -32.43
C ASN A 773 -8.48 -23.22 -31.26
N LEU A 774 -9.64 -23.45 -30.62
CA LEU A 774 -9.74 -24.36 -29.48
C LEU A 774 -9.35 -25.80 -29.85
N ASN A 775 -9.67 -26.25 -31.07
CA ASN A 775 -9.29 -27.59 -31.56
C ASN A 775 -7.80 -27.73 -31.91
N ASP A 776 -7.04 -26.63 -31.92
CA ASP A 776 -5.59 -26.61 -32.22
C ASP A 776 -4.75 -26.22 -30.98
N LEU A 777 -5.29 -26.46 -29.79
CA LEU A 777 -4.65 -26.15 -28.50
C LEU A 777 -3.23 -26.72 -28.40
N SER A 778 -2.95 -27.89 -28.99
CA SER A 778 -1.61 -28.50 -29.02
C SER A 778 -0.56 -27.65 -29.72
N THR A 779 -0.95 -26.89 -30.75
CA THR A 779 -0.07 -25.94 -31.46
C THR A 779 -0.02 -24.60 -30.71
N VAL A 780 -1.17 -24.13 -30.22
CA VAL A 780 -1.30 -22.84 -29.53
C VAL A 780 -0.52 -22.80 -28.21
N ILE A 781 -0.43 -23.91 -27.47
CA ILE A 781 0.38 -24.01 -26.24
C ILE A 781 1.86 -23.69 -26.49
N GLN A 782 2.33 -23.74 -27.74
CA GLN A 782 3.71 -23.34 -28.09
C GLN A 782 3.92 -21.81 -28.09
N GLY A 783 2.85 -21.02 -27.99
CA GLY A 783 2.90 -19.56 -27.95
C GLY A 783 3.41 -19.00 -26.62
N GLU A 784 3.94 -17.77 -26.68
CA GLU A 784 4.57 -17.06 -25.55
C GLU A 784 3.65 -16.93 -24.31
N GLN A 785 2.33 -16.78 -24.52
CA GLN A 785 1.36 -16.67 -23.44
C GLN A 785 1.22 -17.94 -22.57
N TRP A 786 1.74 -19.07 -23.05
CA TRP A 786 1.71 -20.37 -22.36
C TRP A 786 3.08 -20.77 -21.78
N ASP A 787 4.07 -19.87 -21.80
CA ASP A 787 5.43 -20.18 -21.33
C ASP A 787 5.45 -20.65 -19.88
N ASP A 788 4.75 -19.96 -18.97
CA ASP A 788 4.65 -20.35 -17.56
C ASP A 788 4.05 -21.75 -17.41
N PHE A 789 3.04 -22.07 -18.22
CA PHE A 789 2.39 -23.37 -18.22
C PHE A 789 3.34 -24.46 -18.73
N ARG A 790 4.09 -24.21 -19.81
CA ARG A 790 5.05 -25.18 -20.35
C ARG A 790 6.22 -25.43 -19.40
N CYS A 791 6.75 -24.37 -18.79
CA CYS A 791 7.78 -24.48 -17.76
C CYS A 791 7.27 -25.31 -16.56
N TYR A 792 5.99 -25.20 -16.25
CA TYR A 792 5.34 -26.00 -15.22
C TYR A 792 5.30 -27.49 -15.55
N VAL A 793 4.87 -27.84 -16.76
CA VAL A 793 4.83 -29.25 -17.20
C VAL A 793 6.25 -29.84 -17.25
N ALA A 794 7.24 -29.05 -17.65
CA ALA A 794 8.64 -29.44 -17.61
C ALA A 794 9.13 -29.74 -16.17
N HIS A 795 8.70 -28.96 -15.17
CA HIS A 795 8.98 -29.22 -13.76
C HIS A 795 8.51 -30.61 -13.31
N LEU A 796 7.21 -30.89 -13.55
CA LEU A 796 6.60 -32.15 -13.14
C LEU A 796 7.32 -33.33 -13.81
N TRP A 797 7.71 -33.16 -15.08
CA TRP A 797 8.50 -34.15 -15.78
C TRP A 797 9.85 -34.40 -15.09
N ASN A 798 10.58 -33.34 -14.75
CA ASN A 798 11.89 -33.46 -14.10
C ASN A 798 11.81 -34.09 -12.70
N GLU A 799 10.76 -33.76 -11.93
CA GLU A 799 10.57 -34.31 -10.58
C GLU A 799 10.27 -35.82 -10.62
N LYS A 800 9.40 -36.26 -11.54
CA LYS A 800 8.93 -37.66 -11.56
C LYS A 800 9.81 -38.57 -12.40
N LYS A 801 10.43 -38.05 -13.46
CA LYS A 801 11.24 -38.79 -14.45
C LYS A 801 10.52 -40.02 -15.04
N ASN A 802 9.18 -40.05 -14.97
CA ASN A 802 8.33 -41.15 -15.40
C ASN A 802 7.06 -40.60 -16.04
N LEU A 803 6.84 -40.89 -17.32
CA LEU A 803 5.73 -40.30 -18.08
C LEU A 803 4.35 -40.59 -17.47
N ASP A 804 4.09 -41.81 -17.00
CA ASP A 804 2.79 -42.16 -16.43
C ASP A 804 2.52 -41.38 -15.14
N ALA A 805 3.52 -41.24 -14.28
CA ALA A 805 3.44 -40.41 -13.07
C ALA A 805 3.25 -38.93 -13.40
N VAL A 806 3.94 -38.41 -14.42
CA VAL A 806 3.79 -37.01 -14.89
C VAL A 806 2.38 -36.77 -15.40
N LEU A 807 1.83 -37.68 -16.21
CA LEU A 807 0.49 -37.54 -16.76
C LEU A 807 -0.58 -37.58 -15.66
N ALA A 808 -0.41 -38.43 -14.65
CA ALA A 808 -1.29 -38.49 -13.49
C ALA A 808 -1.23 -37.20 -12.65
N ASP A 809 -0.02 -36.74 -12.31
CA ASP A 809 0.16 -35.55 -11.47
C ASP A 809 -0.18 -34.25 -12.20
N THR A 810 0.07 -34.17 -13.51
CA THR A 810 -0.32 -33.02 -14.33
C THR A 810 -1.84 -32.90 -14.41
N ASP A 811 -2.56 -34.02 -14.53
CA ASP A 811 -4.02 -34.04 -14.46
C ASP A 811 -4.51 -33.58 -13.08
N GLN A 812 -3.98 -34.16 -12.01
CA GLN A 812 -4.33 -33.79 -10.64
C GLN A 812 -4.08 -32.30 -10.37
N LEU A 813 -2.97 -31.76 -10.88
CA LEU A 813 -2.60 -30.39 -10.65
C LEU A 813 -3.43 -29.41 -11.47
N LEU A 814 -3.66 -29.70 -12.75
CA LEU A 814 -4.58 -28.93 -13.57
C LEU A 814 -5.95 -28.85 -12.87
N ARG A 815 -6.45 -29.98 -12.34
CA ARG A 815 -7.69 -30.02 -11.55
C ARG A 815 -7.64 -29.18 -10.28
N ASN A 816 -6.45 -29.02 -9.69
CA ASN A 816 -6.20 -28.17 -8.54
C ASN A 816 -6.06 -26.68 -8.89
N THR A 817 -6.04 -26.28 -10.17
CA THR A 817 -6.02 -24.86 -10.56
C THR A 817 -7.41 -24.22 -10.46
N TYR A 818 -7.45 -22.92 -10.18
CA TYR A 818 -8.70 -22.17 -10.06
C TYR A 818 -9.51 -22.17 -11.36
N GLY A 819 -8.84 -21.91 -12.49
CA GLY A 819 -9.44 -21.85 -13.81
C GLY A 819 -10.05 -23.18 -14.25
N TYR A 820 -9.38 -24.30 -13.98
CA TYR A 820 -9.94 -25.62 -14.28
C TYR A 820 -11.20 -25.90 -13.44
N GLY A 821 -11.17 -25.58 -12.14
CA GLY A 821 -12.34 -25.70 -11.26
C GLY A 821 -13.54 -24.94 -11.79
N VAL A 822 -13.33 -23.69 -12.24
CA VAL A 822 -14.37 -22.85 -12.86
C VAL A 822 -14.89 -23.47 -14.15
N LEU A 823 -14.04 -23.96 -15.04
CA LEU A 823 -14.44 -24.59 -16.31
C LEU A 823 -15.26 -25.87 -16.07
N SER A 824 -14.83 -26.72 -15.15
CA SER A 824 -15.50 -28.00 -14.88
C SER A 824 -16.94 -27.88 -14.34
N SER A 825 -17.31 -26.67 -13.88
CA SER A 825 -18.63 -26.38 -13.31
C SER A 825 -19.76 -26.20 -14.33
N SER A 826 -19.44 -26.06 -15.62
CA SER A 826 -20.43 -25.91 -16.70
C SER A 826 -20.21 -26.92 -17.83
N GLN A 827 -21.26 -27.23 -18.60
CA GLN A 827 -21.17 -28.21 -19.68
C GLN A 827 -20.23 -27.74 -20.80
N ASP A 828 -20.35 -26.47 -21.22
CA ASP A 828 -19.46 -25.81 -22.18
C ASP A 828 -18.01 -25.71 -21.66
N GLY A 829 -17.84 -25.49 -20.36
CA GLY A 829 -16.51 -25.43 -19.74
C GLY A 829 -15.82 -26.79 -19.64
N LYS A 830 -16.56 -27.90 -19.52
CA LYS A 830 -15.99 -29.26 -19.51
C LYS A 830 -15.28 -29.60 -20.82
N GLU A 831 -15.87 -29.26 -21.97
CA GLU A 831 -15.24 -29.49 -23.27
C GLU A 831 -13.89 -28.75 -23.38
N LYS A 832 -13.83 -27.51 -22.87
CA LYS A 832 -12.61 -26.70 -22.82
C LYS A 832 -11.56 -27.28 -21.87
N ALA A 833 -12.00 -27.77 -20.71
CA ALA A 833 -11.13 -28.42 -19.73
C ALA A 833 -10.52 -29.71 -20.29
N ASP A 834 -11.32 -30.54 -20.96
CA ASP A 834 -10.87 -31.79 -21.59
C ASP A 834 -9.88 -31.49 -22.73
N ALA A 835 -10.14 -30.47 -23.55
CA ALA A 835 -9.23 -30.04 -24.62
C ALA A 835 -7.87 -29.54 -24.08
N LEU A 836 -7.89 -28.75 -22.99
CA LEU A 836 -6.66 -28.30 -22.32
C LEU A 836 -5.87 -29.50 -21.78
N LEU A 837 -6.56 -30.44 -21.15
CA LEU A 837 -5.96 -31.63 -20.56
C LEU A 837 -5.33 -32.53 -21.64
N ASP A 838 -6.01 -32.76 -22.75
CA ASP A 838 -5.46 -33.49 -23.91
C ASP A 838 -4.21 -32.82 -24.49
N ALA A 839 -4.27 -31.50 -24.70
CA ALA A 839 -3.13 -30.74 -25.22
C ALA A 839 -1.93 -30.75 -24.25
N THR A 840 -2.19 -30.75 -22.95
CA THR A 840 -1.16 -30.86 -21.92
C THR A 840 -0.52 -32.25 -21.91
N ARG A 841 -1.32 -33.32 -22.03
CA ARG A 841 -0.81 -34.69 -22.15
C ARG A 841 0.09 -34.85 -23.38
N LYS A 842 -0.35 -34.32 -24.53
CA LYS A 842 0.47 -34.31 -25.77
C LYS A 842 1.78 -33.56 -25.59
N TYR A 843 1.77 -32.43 -24.88
CA TYR A 843 2.99 -31.69 -24.57
C TYR A 843 3.93 -32.48 -23.65
N ALA A 844 3.42 -33.07 -22.57
CA ALA A 844 4.20 -33.92 -21.67
C ALA A 844 4.85 -35.13 -22.39
N ILE A 845 4.14 -35.75 -23.33
CA ILE A 845 4.69 -36.82 -24.17
C ILE A 845 5.86 -36.31 -25.01
N LYS A 846 5.73 -35.14 -25.66
CA LYS A 846 6.79 -34.52 -26.45
C LYS A 846 8.04 -34.20 -25.63
N LEU A 847 7.89 -33.85 -24.35
CA LEU A 847 9.02 -33.61 -23.46
C LEU A 847 9.85 -34.87 -23.16
N ALA A 848 9.21 -36.05 -23.19
CA ALA A 848 9.92 -37.32 -22.98
C ALA A 848 10.97 -37.62 -24.07
N ASP A 849 10.86 -37.00 -25.25
CA ASP A 849 11.81 -37.18 -26.35
C ASP A 849 13.16 -36.47 -26.08
N ASN A 850 13.21 -35.47 -25.19
CA ASN A 850 14.40 -34.66 -24.91
C ASN A 850 14.61 -34.41 -23.39
N PRO A 851 14.86 -35.47 -22.59
CA PRO A 851 14.91 -35.37 -21.14
C PRO A 851 15.97 -34.39 -20.61
N GLY A 852 17.14 -34.29 -21.27
CA GLY A 852 18.18 -33.34 -20.87
C GLY A 852 17.79 -31.87 -21.06
N GLN A 853 16.92 -31.54 -22.03
CA GLN A 853 16.40 -30.17 -22.17
C GLN A 853 15.38 -29.84 -21.07
N VAL A 854 14.67 -30.85 -20.57
CA VAL A 854 13.68 -30.69 -19.50
C VAL A 854 14.36 -30.41 -18.17
N GLU A 855 15.43 -31.14 -17.85
CA GLU A 855 16.24 -30.90 -16.64
C GLU A 855 16.83 -29.48 -16.64
N LEU A 856 17.41 -29.06 -17.76
CA LEU A 856 17.92 -27.69 -17.91
C LEU A 856 16.79 -26.64 -17.87
N ALA A 857 15.61 -26.92 -18.42
CA ALA A 857 14.47 -26.00 -18.37
C ALA A 857 14.01 -25.76 -16.93
N ASP A 858 14.06 -26.80 -16.10
CA ASP A 858 13.69 -26.70 -14.69
C ASP A 858 14.71 -25.90 -13.88
N MET A 859 16.01 -26.14 -14.11
CA MET A 859 17.09 -25.41 -13.43
C MET A 859 17.17 -23.93 -13.84
N THR A 860 16.97 -23.64 -15.12
CA THR A 860 17.10 -22.30 -15.69
C THR A 860 15.81 -21.49 -15.63
N GLY A 861 14.65 -22.13 -15.51
CA GLY A 861 13.35 -21.48 -15.64
C GLY A 861 12.95 -21.14 -17.08
N PHE A 862 13.77 -21.47 -18.09
CA PHE A 862 13.38 -21.34 -19.50
C PHE A 862 12.37 -22.40 -19.89
N SER A 863 11.59 -22.12 -20.95
CA SER A 863 10.85 -23.22 -21.58
C SER A 863 11.85 -24.19 -22.24
N PRO A 864 11.50 -25.47 -22.38
CA PRO A 864 12.34 -26.45 -23.08
C PRO A 864 12.80 -25.99 -24.48
N GLU A 865 11.96 -25.24 -25.20
CA GLU A 865 12.30 -24.66 -26.51
C GLU A 865 13.26 -23.47 -26.39
N GLY A 866 13.16 -22.69 -25.32
CA GLY A 866 14.12 -21.65 -24.95
C GLY A 866 15.50 -22.23 -24.69
N VAL A 867 15.57 -23.32 -23.91
CA VAL A 867 16.79 -24.11 -23.67
C VAL A 867 17.38 -24.61 -24.99
N GLY A 868 16.56 -25.20 -25.87
CA GLY A 868 17.01 -25.66 -27.19
C GLY A 868 17.64 -24.55 -28.03
N LYS A 869 17.06 -23.36 -28.03
CA LYS A 869 17.61 -22.17 -28.73
C LYS A 869 18.90 -21.66 -28.09
N ALA A 870 18.98 -21.65 -26.75
CA ALA A 870 20.17 -21.26 -26.03
C ALA A 870 21.34 -22.21 -26.31
N LEU A 871 21.13 -23.52 -26.22
CA LEU A 871 22.13 -24.55 -26.55
C LEU A 871 22.58 -24.47 -28.01
N ALA A 872 21.64 -24.28 -28.95
CA ALA A 872 21.98 -24.09 -30.36
C ALA A 872 22.85 -22.84 -30.57
N GLY A 873 22.58 -21.76 -29.83
CA GLY A 873 23.39 -20.54 -29.86
C GLY A 873 24.78 -20.72 -29.25
N LEU A 874 24.89 -21.40 -28.11
CA LEU A 874 26.17 -21.73 -27.46
C LEU A 874 27.05 -22.62 -28.36
N ASN A 875 26.45 -23.60 -29.04
CA ASN A 875 27.16 -24.47 -29.99
C ASN A 875 27.64 -23.75 -31.27
N GLN A 876 27.12 -22.55 -31.55
CA GLN A 876 27.53 -21.71 -32.68
C GLN A 876 28.66 -20.72 -32.32
N LEU A 877 29.12 -20.69 -31.07
CA LEU A 877 30.25 -19.86 -30.67
C LEU A 877 31.55 -20.34 -31.31
N GLU A 878 32.46 -19.42 -31.65
CA GLU A 878 33.74 -19.72 -32.34
C GLU A 878 34.64 -20.67 -31.54
N ARG A 879 34.52 -20.64 -30.20
CA ARG A 879 35.21 -21.54 -29.28
C ARG A 879 34.27 -22.04 -28.18
N LYS A 880 34.56 -23.22 -27.63
CA LYS A 880 33.86 -23.74 -26.45
C LYS A 880 34.23 -22.91 -25.22
N LEU A 881 33.22 -22.63 -24.39
CA LEU A 881 33.40 -21.96 -23.11
C LEU A 881 34.09 -22.90 -22.10
N THR A 882 34.91 -22.31 -21.23
CA THR A 882 35.68 -22.96 -20.16
C THR A 882 35.40 -22.25 -18.82
N ALA A 883 35.77 -22.86 -17.69
CA ALA A 883 35.60 -22.24 -16.38
C ALA A 883 36.27 -20.84 -16.28
N ALA A 884 37.40 -20.64 -16.97
CA ALA A 884 38.10 -19.35 -17.00
C ALA A 884 37.27 -18.23 -17.66
N ASP A 885 36.38 -18.59 -18.60
CA ASP A 885 35.50 -17.63 -19.28
C ASP A 885 34.41 -17.08 -18.35
N TRP A 886 34.13 -17.77 -17.25
CA TRP A 886 33.13 -17.41 -16.22
C TRP A 886 33.76 -16.73 -15.00
N THR A 887 34.85 -15.98 -15.20
CA THR A 887 35.45 -15.16 -14.13
C THR A 887 35.07 -13.69 -14.30
N PRO A 888 34.98 -12.89 -13.20
CA PRO A 888 34.64 -11.48 -13.30
C PRO A 888 35.56 -10.70 -14.26
N ASP A 889 36.87 -10.96 -14.20
CA ASP A 889 37.84 -10.29 -15.08
C ASP A 889 37.70 -10.69 -16.56
N SER A 890 37.24 -11.92 -16.85
CA SER A 890 37.00 -12.37 -18.23
C SER A 890 35.72 -11.79 -18.81
N LEU A 891 34.63 -11.79 -18.03
CA LEU A 891 33.32 -11.31 -18.50
C LEU A 891 33.22 -9.80 -18.52
N PHE A 892 33.69 -9.13 -17.47
CA PHE A 892 33.56 -7.68 -17.31
C PHE A 892 34.84 -6.91 -17.69
N GLY A 893 35.87 -7.60 -18.17
CA GLY A 893 37.09 -7.00 -18.69
C GLY A 893 37.00 -6.58 -20.17
N SER A 894 38.14 -6.28 -20.78
CA SER A 894 38.25 -5.79 -22.17
C SER A 894 38.04 -6.87 -23.26
N GLY A 895 37.47 -8.03 -22.91
CA GLY A 895 37.27 -9.17 -23.81
C GLY A 895 35.97 -9.08 -24.63
N ASN A 896 35.80 -9.99 -25.60
CA ASN A 896 34.55 -10.10 -26.39
C ASN A 896 33.54 -11.11 -25.79
N GLY A 897 33.89 -11.84 -24.73
CA GLY A 897 33.10 -12.98 -24.23
C GLY A 897 31.67 -12.63 -23.83
N LEU A 898 31.46 -11.48 -23.18
CA LEU A 898 30.11 -11.05 -22.78
C LEU A 898 29.21 -10.68 -23.98
N ALA A 899 29.78 -10.08 -25.03
CA ALA A 899 29.05 -9.74 -26.25
C ALA A 899 28.56 -10.99 -26.99
N ASP A 900 29.37 -12.05 -27.00
CA ASP A 900 29.01 -13.35 -27.56
C ASP A 900 27.84 -13.98 -26.79
N LEU A 901 27.90 -13.95 -25.45
CA LEU A 901 26.82 -14.45 -24.58
C LEU A 901 25.51 -13.68 -24.79
N PHE A 902 25.54 -12.35 -24.81
CA PHE A 902 24.35 -11.55 -25.17
C PHE A 902 23.85 -11.87 -26.58
N GLY A 903 24.75 -12.17 -27.50
CA GLY A 903 24.41 -12.61 -28.85
C GLY A 903 23.65 -13.94 -28.91
N VAL A 904 23.84 -14.82 -27.92
CA VAL A 904 23.04 -16.03 -27.68
C VAL A 904 21.73 -15.67 -26.99
N MET A 905 21.77 -14.86 -25.93
CA MET A 905 20.58 -14.43 -25.16
C MET A 905 19.50 -13.81 -26.05
N LEU A 906 19.87 -12.93 -26.99
CA LEU A 906 18.94 -12.28 -27.91
C LEU A 906 18.18 -13.25 -28.84
N LYS A 907 18.63 -14.50 -28.98
CA LYS A 907 17.92 -15.55 -29.73
C LYS A 907 16.89 -16.29 -28.87
N VAL A 908 16.97 -16.20 -27.54
CA VAL A 908 16.09 -16.86 -26.58
C VAL A 908 14.79 -16.06 -26.45
N PRO A 909 13.61 -16.68 -26.70
CA PRO A 909 12.32 -15.97 -26.68
C PRO A 909 12.05 -15.24 -25.35
N GLN A 910 12.36 -15.89 -24.24
CA GLN A 910 12.15 -15.37 -22.90
C GLN A 910 13.02 -14.14 -22.58
N LEU A 911 14.12 -13.94 -23.33
CA LEU A 911 15.07 -12.85 -23.10
C LEU A 911 14.94 -11.70 -24.11
N LYS A 912 13.85 -11.68 -24.88
CA LYS A 912 13.66 -10.77 -26.02
C LYS A 912 13.61 -9.28 -25.62
N SER A 913 13.30 -8.94 -24.37
CA SER A 913 13.34 -7.56 -23.85
C SER A 913 14.73 -6.91 -24.01
N LEU A 914 15.81 -7.70 -24.03
CA LEU A 914 17.17 -7.21 -24.29
C LEU A 914 17.33 -6.59 -25.68
N THR A 915 16.43 -6.90 -26.64
CA THR A 915 16.45 -6.25 -27.96
C THR A 915 16.11 -4.76 -27.91
N GLU A 916 15.46 -4.28 -26.84
CA GLU A 916 15.20 -2.84 -26.66
C GLU A 916 16.51 -2.05 -26.44
N ILE A 917 17.58 -2.71 -26.00
CA ILE A 917 18.88 -2.08 -25.64
C ILE A 917 20.03 -2.51 -26.55
N SER A 918 19.77 -3.34 -27.58
CA SER A 918 20.80 -3.86 -28.49
C SER A 918 21.29 -2.88 -29.56
N GLY A 919 20.67 -1.69 -29.67
CA GLY A 919 20.99 -0.69 -30.68
C GLY A 919 20.46 -1.00 -32.09
N LYS A 920 20.67 -0.06 -33.02
CA LYS A 920 20.38 -0.22 -34.47
C LYS A 920 21.67 -0.63 -35.20
N GLY A 921 22.01 -1.91 -35.19
CA GLY A 921 23.17 -2.43 -35.92
C GLY A 921 23.45 -3.90 -35.61
N THR A 922 24.33 -4.51 -36.40
CA THR A 922 24.80 -5.90 -36.24
C THR A 922 25.76 -6.10 -35.07
N GLU A 923 26.24 -5.03 -34.44
CA GLU A 923 27.19 -5.10 -33.35
C GLU A 923 26.46 -5.23 -32.01
N LYS A 924 26.24 -6.49 -31.62
CA LYS A 924 25.73 -6.95 -30.31
C LYS A 924 26.60 -6.52 -29.11
N ARG A 925 27.51 -5.56 -29.31
CA ARG A 925 28.53 -5.09 -28.37
C ARG A 925 27.99 -4.04 -27.40
N GLN A 926 27.03 -3.21 -27.84
CA GLN A 926 26.50 -2.11 -27.02
C GLN A 926 25.95 -2.58 -25.66
N ILE A 927 25.22 -3.71 -25.61
CA ILE A 927 24.70 -4.24 -24.32
C ILE A 927 25.84 -4.69 -23.42
N ALA A 928 26.86 -5.34 -23.97
CA ALA A 928 28.03 -5.78 -23.21
C ALA A 928 28.81 -4.58 -22.67
N ASP A 929 29.01 -3.55 -23.48
CA ASP A 929 29.71 -2.32 -23.07
C ASP A 929 28.93 -1.58 -21.97
N ILE A 930 27.60 -1.47 -22.09
CA ILE A 930 26.74 -0.91 -21.02
C ILE A 930 26.82 -1.76 -19.75
N THR A 931 26.82 -3.09 -19.88
CA THR A 931 26.91 -4.01 -18.73
C THR A 931 28.27 -3.87 -18.03
N ASN A 932 29.35 -3.74 -18.78
CA ASN A 932 30.69 -3.56 -18.24
C ASN A 932 30.83 -2.21 -17.52
N ALA A 933 30.33 -1.12 -18.11
CA ALA A 933 30.30 0.19 -17.46
C ALA A 933 29.48 0.15 -16.15
N TRP A 934 28.31 -0.51 -16.18
CA TRP A 934 27.45 -0.70 -15.02
C TRP A 934 28.11 -1.52 -13.90
N VAL A 935 28.76 -2.65 -14.21
CA VAL A 935 29.42 -3.49 -13.20
C VAL A 935 30.71 -2.85 -12.68
N SER A 936 31.43 -2.11 -13.52
CA SER A 936 32.69 -1.43 -13.17
C SER A 936 32.50 -0.21 -12.27
N GLY A 937 31.26 0.16 -11.96
CA GLY A 937 30.94 1.28 -11.07
C GLY A 937 30.86 2.64 -11.76
N GLU A 938 30.79 2.71 -13.09
CA GLU A 938 30.59 3.99 -13.79
C GLU A 938 29.27 4.65 -13.40
N SER A 939 29.26 5.99 -13.34
CA SER A 939 28.07 6.74 -12.93
C SER A 939 26.95 6.59 -13.97
N ILE A 940 25.69 6.73 -13.54
CA ILE A 940 24.55 6.72 -14.47
C ILE A 940 24.65 7.86 -15.47
N GLN A 941 25.20 9.01 -15.06
CA GLN A 941 25.47 10.15 -15.94
C GLN A 941 26.43 9.78 -17.08
N ASP A 942 27.52 9.10 -16.77
CA ASP A 942 28.54 8.74 -17.77
C ASP A 942 27.99 7.70 -18.76
N ILE A 943 27.31 6.68 -18.24
CA ILE A 943 26.62 5.66 -19.07
C ILE A 943 25.59 6.34 -19.99
N ALA A 944 24.79 7.28 -19.45
CA ALA A 944 23.81 8.03 -20.22
C ALA A 944 24.46 8.82 -21.36
N ARG A 945 25.53 9.58 -21.07
CA ARG A 945 26.25 10.42 -22.05
C ARG A 945 26.97 9.60 -23.11
N GLN A 946 27.46 8.41 -22.75
CA GLN A 946 28.23 7.57 -23.66
C GLN A 946 27.35 6.78 -24.62
N PHE A 947 26.19 6.27 -24.16
CA PHE A 947 25.42 5.27 -24.91
C PHE A 947 24.04 5.72 -25.39
N PHE A 948 23.53 6.87 -24.93
CA PHE A 948 22.18 7.34 -25.24
C PHE A 948 22.19 8.78 -25.79
N GLU A 949 21.33 9.03 -26.77
CA GLU A 949 21.15 10.35 -27.39
C GLU A 949 19.98 11.12 -26.73
N GLY A 950 20.01 12.45 -26.79
CA GLY A 950 18.94 13.31 -26.26
C GLY A 950 19.46 14.41 -25.35
N ASN A 951 18.56 15.13 -24.69
CA ASN A 951 18.96 15.97 -23.55
C ASN A 951 19.34 15.08 -22.34
N GLU A 952 20.02 15.67 -21.36
CA GLU A 952 20.56 14.91 -20.22
C GLU A 952 19.49 14.07 -19.49
N THR A 953 18.30 14.63 -19.22
CA THR A 953 17.20 13.87 -18.59
C THR A 953 16.73 12.71 -19.46
N GLU A 954 16.57 12.91 -20.77
CA GLU A 954 16.15 11.87 -21.71
C GLU A 954 17.16 10.73 -21.75
N ALA A 955 18.45 11.06 -21.90
CA ALA A 955 19.54 10.08 -21.89
C ALA A 955 19.61 9.31 -20.56
N ILE A 956 19.49 9.99 -19.42
CA ILE A 956 19.45 9.35 -18.09
C ILE A 956 18.23 8.43 -17.96
N THR A 957 17.07 8.88 -18.43
CA THR A 957 15.83 8.10 -18.39
C THR A 957 15.96 6.81 -19.20
N ASP A 958 16.56 6.88 -20.38
CA ASP A 958 16.76 5.72 -21.24
C ASP A 958 17.86 4.79 -20.74
N ALA A 959 18.95 5.33 -20.16
CA ALA A 959 19.95 4.55 -19.43
C ALA A 959 19.34 3.78 -18.26
N CYS A 960 18.51 4.43 -17.44
CA CYS A 960 17.83 3.80 -16.32
C CYS A 960 16.87 2.69 -16.79
N LYS A 961 16.11 2.90 -17.87
CA LYS A 961 15.29 1.82 -18.45
C LYS A 961 16.17 0.66 -18.90
N ALA A 962 17.26 0.94 -19.60
CA ALA A 962 18.13 -0.10 -20.13
C ALA A 962 18.70 -0.99 -19.01
N ILE A 963 19.16 -0.35 -17.93
CA ILE A 963 19.73 -1.03 -16.77
C ILE A 963 18.64 -1.73 -15.94
N TYR A 964 17.73 -0.96 -15.32
CA TYR A 964 16.84 -1.48 -14.28
C TYR A 964 15.65 -2.29 -14.83
N ARG A 965 15.21 -2.02 -16.06
CA ARG A 965 14.10 -2.78 -16.67
C ARG A 965 14.59 -4.03 -17.39
N ASN A 966 15.66 -3.91 -18.17
CA ASN A 966 16.09 -4.97 -19.10
C ASN A 966 17.31 -5.72 -18.58
N LEU A 967 18.44 -5.04 -18.30
CA LEU A 967 19.69 -5.69 -17.91
C LEU A 967 19.61 -6.43 -16.57
N VAL A 968 19.18 -5.74 -15.52
CA VAL A 968 19.12 -6.25 -14.13
C VAL A 968 18.14 -7.43 -13.98
N ASN A 969 17.20 -7.63 -14.91
CA ASN A 969 16.26 -8.76 -14.85
C ASN A 969 16.63 -9.84 -15.86
N THR A 970 16.67 -9.45 -17.14
CA THR A 970 16.80 -10.40 -18.25
C THR A 970 18.25 -10.74 -18.54
N GLY A 971 19.17 -9.80 -18.30
CA GLY A 971 20.60 -10.04 -18.46
C GLY A 971 21.15 -10.99 -17.39
N THR A 972 20.73 -10.82 -16.13
CA THR A 972 21.16 -11.69 -15.02
C THR A 972 20.65 -13.11 -15.22
N TRP A 973 19.34 -13.26 -15.45
CA TRP A 973 18.68 -14.54 -15.75
C TRP A 973 19.31 -15.24 -16.95
N GLY A 974 19.55 -14.50 -18.03
CA GLY A 974 20.23 -15.01 -19.21
C GLY A 974 21.63 -15.51 -18.90
N LEU A 975 22.42 -14.77 -18.12
CA LEU A 975 23.80 -15.13 -17.81
C LEU A 975 23.87 -16.40 -16.95
N SER A 976 23.05 -16.47 -15.90
CA SER A 976 22.96 -17.66 -15.03
C SER A 976 22.50 -18.89 -15.80
N ALA A 977 21.46 -18.74 -16.63
CA ALA A 977 20.96 -19.83 -17.45
C ALA A 977 22.01 -20.34 -18.46
N LEU A 978 22.72 -19.42 -19.14
CA LEU A 978 23.80 -19.80 -20.05
C LEU A 978 24.99 -20.43 -19.32
N SER A 979 25.28 -20.03 -18.07
CA SER A 979 26.29 -20.67 -17.23
C SER A 979 25.96 -22.14 -17.05
N GLN A 980 24.75 -22.45 -16.55
CA GLN A 980 24.29 -23.84 -16.37
C GLN A 980 24.27 -24.67 -17.66
N MET A 981 24.05 -24.02 -18.81
CA MET A 981 24.02 -24.69 -20.12
C MET A 981 25.39 -24.73 -20.85
N SER A 982 26.44 -24.14 -20.28
CA SER A 982 27.75 -24.00 -20.94
C SER A 982 28.50 -25.33 -21.12
N GLY A 983 28.09 -26.38 -20.40
CA GLY A 983 28.76 -27.68 -20.37
C GLY A 983 30.03 -27.71 -19.51
N VAL A 984 30.27 -26.66 -18.71
CA VAL A 984 31.34 -26.62 -17.71
C VAL A 984 30.87 -27.33 -16.45
N ASP A 985 31.68 -28.27 -15.94
CA ASP A 985 31.41 -28.96 -14.67
C ASP A 985 31.82 -28.10 -13.47
N PHE A 986 30.94 -27.17 -13.10
CA PHE A 986 31.17 -26.27 -11.95
C PHE A 986 31.15 -26.99 -10.60
N ASP A 987 30.55 -28.19 -10.51
CA ASP A 987 30.53 -29.00 -9.28
C ASP A 987 31.93 -29.53 -8.93
N SER A 988 32.80 -29.68 -9.93
CA SER A 988 34.19 -30.12 -9.75
C SER A 988 35.16 -29.01 -9.28
N LEU A 989 34.73 -27.75 -9.27
CA LEU A 989 35.55 -26.62 -8.88
C LEU A 989 35.63 -26.46 -7.34
N PRO A 990 36.72 -25.86 -6.80
CA PRO A 990 36.76 -25.45 -5.41
C PRO A 990 35.57 -24.55 -5.03
N GLU A 991 35.05 -24.72 -3.82
CA GLU A 991 33.86 -23.99 -3.32
C GLU A 991 33.99 -22.47 -3.47
N SER A 992 35.18 -21.92 -3.24
CA SER A 992 35.47 -20.49 -3.42
C SER A 992 35.39 -20.03 -4.89
N GLU A 993 35.78 -20.86 -5.85
CA GLU A 993 35.66 -20.53 -7.28
C GLU A 993 34.22 -20.65 -7.76
N ARG A 994 33.52 -21.69 -7.27
CA ARG A 994 32.09 -21.88 -7.54
C ARG A 994 31.26 -20.70 -7.02
N ARG A 995 31.54 -20.22 -5.80
CA ARG A 995 30.91 -19.03 -5.21
C ARG A 995 31.12 -17.79 -6.09
N ARG A 996 32.34 -17.55 -6.55
CA ARG A 996 32.68 -16.42 -7.45
C ARG A 996 31.88 -16.45 -8.75
N ILE A 997 31.77 -17.61 -9.39
CA ILE A 997 31.00 -17.79 -10.62
C ILE A 997 29.51 -17.54 -10.36
N ASN A 998 28.98 -18.07 -9.25
CA ASN A 998 27.58 -17.90 -8.87
C ASN A 998 27.23 -16.46 -8.44
N ALA A 999 28.22 -15.63 -8.10
CA ALA A 999 28.02 -14.23 -7.77
C ALA A 999 27.91 -13.30 -9.01
N LEU A 1000 28.30 -13.76 -10.21
CA LEU A 1000 28.28 -12.95 -11.43
C LEU A 1000 26.90 -12.34 -11.77
N PRO A 1001 25.77 -13.07 -11.67
CA PRO A 1001 24.46 -12.47 -11.92
C PRO A 1001 24.13 -11.38 -10.91
N ALA A 1002 24.52 -11.56 -9.64
CA ALA A 1002 24.33 -10.58 -8.58
C ALA A 1002 25.19 -9.31 -8.80
N MET A 1003 26.40 -9.44 -9.35
CA MET A 1003 27.23 -8.30 -9.77
C MET A 1003 26.53 -7.43 -10.82
N ILE A 1004 25.91 -8.04 -11.83
CA ILE A 1004 25.09 -7.33 -12.83
C ILE A 1004 23.84 -6.73 -12.19
N TYR A 1005 23.15 -7.48 -11.32
CA TYR A 1005 21.93 -7.00 -10.67
C TYR A 1005 22.18 -5.73 -9.85
N HIS A 1006 23.27 -5.73 -9.07
CA HIS A 1006 23.60 -4.66 -8.14
C HIS A 1006 24.51 -3.56 -8.71
N GLY A 1007 25.14 -3.80 -9.86
CA GLY A 1007 26.02 -2.85 -10.55
C GLY A 1007 27.35 -2.64 -9.85
N VAL A 1008 27.96 -3.73 -9.38
CA VAL A 1008 29.20 -3.73 -8.59
C VAL A 1008 30.06 -4.93 -8.99
N LYS A 1009 31.37 -4.80 -8.80
CA LYS A 1009 32.41 -5.72 -9.29
C LYS A 1009 32.79 -6.78 -8.25
N THR A 1010 32.63 -6.50 -6.96
CA THR A 1010 33.11 -7.38 -5.88
C THR A 1010 31.97 -8.07 -5.13
N GLU A 1011 32.25 -9.26 -4.57
CA GLU A 1011 31.28 -10.00 -3.75
C GLU A 1011 30.88 -9.23 -2.50
N GLU A 1012 31.81 -8.53 -1.87
CA GLU A 1012 31.52 -7.71 -0.69
C GLU A 1012 30.61 -6.55 -1.05
N ALA A 1013 30.83 -5.89 -2.19
CA ALA A 1013 29.95 -4.84 -2.64
C ALA A 1013 28.54 -5.37 -2.96
N VAL A 1014 28.42 -6.60 -3.49
CA VAL A 1014 27.13 -7.28 -3.65
C VAL A 1014 26.42 -7.40 -2.29
N LEU A 1015 27.10 -7.90 -1.26
CA LEU A 1015 26.55 -7.99 0.11
C LEU A 1015 26.07 -6.63 0.65
N MET A 1016 26.83 -5.55 0.38
CA MET A 1016 26.44 -4.19 0.79
C MET A 1016 25.18 -3.71 0.03
N ARG A 1017 25.11 -3.98 -1.28
CA ARG A 1017 23.94 -3.61 -2.10
C ARG A 1017 22.70 -4.43 -1.75
N MET A 1018 22.84 -5.72 -1.42
CA MET A 1018 21.75 -6.54 -0.88
C MET A 1018 21.20 -5.96 0.44
N ASN A 1019 22.06 -5.29 1.22
CA ASN A 1019 21.67 -4.53 2.42
C ASN A 1019 21.37 -3.05 2.16
N SER A 1020 21.02 -2.69 0.91
CA SER A 1020 20.55 -1.36 0.51
C SER A 1020 21.56 -0.22 0.67
N ALA A 1021 22.86 -0.50 0.76
CA ALA A 1021 23.89 0.55 0.71
C ALA A 1021 23.90 1.22 -0.67
N PRO A 1022 23.98 2.55 -0.81
CA PRO A 1022 24.02 3.22 -2.11
C PRO A 1022 25.16 2.74 -3.02
N ARG A 1023 24.93 2.71 -4.34
CA ARG A 1023 25.89 2.14 -5.30
C ARG A 1023 27.24 2.85 -5.29
N SER A 1024 27.27 4.19 -5.24
CA SER A 1024 28.52 4.95 -5.27
C SER A 1024 29.52 4.59 -4.18
N VAL A 1025 29.04 4.10 -3.02
CA VAL A 1025 29.86 3.83 -1.84
C VAL A 1025 30.02 2.32 -1.55
N ALA A 1026 29.24 1.45 -2.20
CA ALA A 1026 29.19 0.01 -1.92
C ALA A 1026 30.56 -0.68 -2.01
N GLU A 1027 31.39 -0.34 -3.01
CA GLU A 1027 32.75 -0.88 -3.16
C GLU A 1027 33.70 -0.43 -2.04
N ASN A 1028 33.56 0.80 -1.56
CA ASN A 1028 34.38 1.31 -0.45
C ASN A 1028 34.00 0.62 0.86
N ILE A 1029 32.70 0.44 1.12
CA ILE A 1029 32.21 -0.31 2.27
C ILE A 1029 32.68 -1.77 2.19
N GLY A 1030 32.55 -2.40 1.02
CA GLY A 1030 32.96 -3.79 0.83
C GLY A 1030 34.44 -4.01 1.13
N ARG A 1031 35.30 -3.07 0.74
CA ARG A 1031 36.73 -3.09 1.11
C ARG A 1031 36.94 -2.98 2.63
N GLU A 1032 36.26 -2.05 3.29
CA GLU A 1032 36.35 -1.90 4.76
C GLU A 1032 35.82 -3.15 5.48
N PHE A 1033 34.74 -3.75 5.00
CA PHE A 1033 34.18 -5.00 5.49
C PHE A 1033 35.22 -6.14 5.41
N ARG A 1034 35.87 -6.30 4.25
CA ARG A 1034 36.92 -7.32 4.08
C ARG A 1034 38.13 -7.07 4.97
N VAL A 1035 38.52 -5.82 5.19
CA VAL A 1035 39.61 -5.47 6.13
C VAL A 1035 39.25 -5.86 7.57
N ASN A 1036 38.01 -5.62 8.00
CA ASN A 1036 37.56 -5.92 9.35
C ASN A 1036 37.33 -7.42 9.60
N PHE A 1037 36.81 -8.16 8.62
CA PHE A 1037 36.48 -9.58 8.76
C PHE A 1037 37.60 -10.54 8.30
N GLY A 1038 38.60 -10.06 7.55
CA GLY A 1038 39.70 -10.88 7.06
C GLY A 1038 39.21 -12.06 6.20
N GLN A 1039 39.69 -13.27 6.48
CA GLN A 1039 39.25 -14.49 5.78
C GLN A 1039 37.79 -14.87 6.08
N ALA A 1040 37.21 -14.41 7.18
CA ALA A 1040 35.80 -14.67 7.48
C ALA A 1040 34.84 -13.93 6.52
N ALA A 1041 35.32 -12.92 5.80
CA ALA A 1041 34.54 -12.24 4.77
C ALA A 1041 34.14 -13.19 3.62
N ASP A 1042 34.97 -14.20 3.32
CA ASP A 1042 34.73 -15.14 2.22
C ASP A 1042 33.61 -16.16 2.54
N THR A 1043 33.17 -16.23 3.80
CA THR A 1043 32.02 -17.00 4.27
C THR A 1043 30.87 -16.12 4.77
N ALA A 1044 31.02 -14.79 4.71
CA ALA A 1044 30.07 -13.89 5.30
C ALA A 1044 28.71 -13.93 4.59
N ASN A 1045 27.65 -13.82 5.36
CA ASN A 1045 26.27 -13.81 4.87
C ASN A 1045 25.65 -12.40 4.89
N VAL A 1046 24.44 -12.29 4.31
CA VAL A 1046 23.69 -11.03 4.19
C VAL A 1046 23.45 -10.39 5.56
N ARG A 1047 23.27 -11.19 6.61
CA ARG A 1047 22.98 -10.70 7.97
C ARG A 1047 24.21 -10.08 8.63
N GLU A 1048 25.36 -10.73 8.54
CA GLU A 1048 26.62 -10.19 9.10
C GLU A 1048 26.99 -8.86 8.45
N ALA A 1049 26.79 -8.75 7.13
CA ALA A 1049 26.96 -7.48 6.42
C ALA A 1049 25.98 -6.39 6.91
N ARG A 1050 24.73 -6.76 7.27
CA ARG A 1050 23.76 -5.82 7.85
C ARG A 1050 24.19 -5.33 9.23
N GLU A 1051 24.59 -6.25 10.11
CA GLU A 1051 25.06 -5.91 11.46
C GLU A 1051 26.31 -5.02 11.40
N PHE A 1052 27.21 -5.29 10.44
CA PHE A 1052 28.34 -4.40 10.18
C PHE A 1052 27.89 -2.97 9.85
N LEU A 1053 26.96 -2.81 8.89
CA LEU A 1053 26.42 -1.50 8.49
C LEU A 1053 25.70 -0.78 9.64
N LYS A 1054 24.96 -1.52 10.49
CA LYS A 1054 24.28 -0.95 11.68
C LYS A 1054 25.26 -0.35 12.69
N ASN A 1055 26.42 -0.99 12.83
CA ASN A 1055 27.44 -0.59 13.81
C ASN A 1055 28.36 0.54 13.33
N MET A 1056 28.33 0.89 12.05
CA MET A 1056 29.07 2.04 11.52
C MET A 1056 28.48 3.37 11.98
N ASP A 1057 29.34 4.25 12.51
CA ASP A 1057 28.96 5.61 12.90
C ASP A 1057 29.13 6.63 11.77
N GLU A 1058 28.75 7.89 12.01
CA GLU A 1058 28.80 8.93 10.98
C GLU A 1058 30.23 9.23 10.47
N ASP A 1059 31.24 9.03 11.31
CA ASP A 1059 32.65 9.23 10.96
C ASP A 1059 33.15 8.08 10.07
N ASP A 1060 32.72 6.85 10.36
CA ASP A 1060 32.98 5.69 9.50
C ASP A 1060 32.44 5.93 8.09
N TRP A 1061 31.16 6.31 7.98
CA TRP A 1061 30.53 6.66 6.69
C TRP A 1061 31.22 7.85 6.01
N GLY A 1062 31.73 8.81 6.79
CA GLY A 1062 32.49 9.95 6.28
C GLY A 1062 33.84 9.54 5.67
N ARG A 1063 34.53 8.56 6.25
CA ARG A 1063 35.85 8.07 5.84
C ARG A 1063 35.81 7.27 4.52
N ILE A 1064 34.73 6.52 4.29
CA ILE A 1064 34.54 5.70 3.08
C ILE A 1064 33.85 6.46 1.92
N ARG A 1065 33.49 7.72 2.14
CA ARG A 1065 32.81 8.56 1.16
C ARG A 1065 33.64 8.67 -0.14
N PRO A 1066 33.03 8.46 -1.32
CA PRO A 1066 33.69 8.69 -2.60
C PRO A 1066 34.07 10.16 -2.80
N GLU A 1067 35.20 10.42 -3.45
CA GLU A 1067 35.60 11.77 -3.84
C GLU A 1067 34.55 12.40 -4.76
N GLY A 1068 34.25 13.69 -4.57
CA GLY A 1068 33.26 14.42 -5.38
C GLY A 1068 31.78 14.15 -5.03
N SER A 1069 31.48 13.21 -4.13
CA SER A 1069 30.11 12.96 -3.66
C SER A 1069 29.47 14.21 -3.05
N HIS A 1070 28.17 14.42 -3.22
CA HIS A 1070 27.43 15.50 -2.54
C HIS A 1070 26.82 15.07 -1.20
N LEU A 1071 26.83 13.77 -0.90
CA LEU A 1071 26.38 13.21 0.38
C LEU A 1071 27.51 13.28 1.41
N SER A 1072 27.22 13.78 2.61
CA SER A 1072 28.10 13.62 3.78
C SER A 1072 28.01 12.21 4.38
N GLY A 1073 28.88 11.87 5.34
CA GLY A 1073 28.80 10.59 6.06
C GLY A 1073 27.46 10.37 6.75
N SER A 1074 26.94 11.40 7.42
CA SER A 1074 25.60 11.38 8.00
C SER A 1074 24.50 11.24 6.93
N ASP A 1075 24.65 11.88 5.76
CA ASP A 1075 23.67 11.74 4.68
C ASP A 1075 23.63 10.31 4.12
N TYR A 1076 24.79 9.67 3.89
CA TYR A 1076 24.86 8.27 3.45
C TYR A 1076 24.18 7.32 4.45
N ARG A 1077 24.49 7.47 5.74
CA ARG A 1077 23.86 6.69 6.80
C ARG A 1077 22.34 6.86 6.82
N ASN A 1078 21.86 8.09 6.61
CA ASN A 1078 20.44 8.40 6.58
C ASN A 1078 19.74 7.77 5.37
N VAL A 1079 20.31 7.89 4.18
CA VAL A 1079 19.78 7.26 2.96
C VAL A 1079 19.76 5.74 3.13
N TRP A 1080 20.84 5.14 3.61
CA TRP A 1080 20.89 3.70 3.88
C TRP A 1080 19.82 3.29 4.89
N GLY A 1081 19.67 4.02 5.99
CA GLY A 1081 18.65 3.75 7.01
C GLY A 1081 17.22 3.79 6.45
N LEU A 1082 16.93 4.73 5.55
CA LEU A 1082 15.63 4.83 4.86
C LEU A 1082 15.40 3.67 3.88
N LEU A 1083 16.42 3.32 3.08
CA LEU A 1083 16.31 2.26 2.07
C LEU A 1083 16.28 0.85 2.68
N SER A 1084 16.94 0.65 3.82
CA SER A 1084 16.98 -0.63 4.56
C SER A 1084 15.81 -0.83 5.51
N GLY A 1085 15.18 0.26 5.99
CA GLY A 1085 14.09 0.25 6.96
C GLY A 1085 14.54 0.41 8.43
N GLU A 1086 15.83 0.66 8.66
CA GLU A 1086 16.40 0.93 10.00
C GLU A 1086 16.00 2.32 10.54
N ARG A 1087 15.62 3.24 9.64
CA ARG A 1087 15.14 4.57 9.98
C ARG A 1087 13.71 4.77 9.47
N ARG A 1088 12.91 5.54 10.21
CA ARG A 1088 11.57 5.98 9.80
C ARG A 1088 11.63 7.03 8.72
#